data_AF-A0EHC3-F1
#
_entry.id   AF-A0EHC3-F1
#
_cell.length_a   1.000
_cell.length_b   1.000
_cell.length_c   1.000
_cell.angle_alpha   90.00
_cell.angle_beta   90.00
_cell.angle_gamma   90.00
#
_symmetry.space_group_name_H-M   'P 1'
#
loop_
_entity.id
_entity.type
_entity.pdbx_description
1 polymer ?
#
loop_
_entity_poly.entity_id
_entity_poly.type
_entity_poly.pdbx_seq_one_letter_code
_entity_poly.pdbx_strand_id
1 'polypeptide(L)'
;MIQIAQLQLNHNSLLIQQIEEIDLILYYILSKIQKEDVDNKRQEQADKYQQESELKVKILMKKIWFQMDPLFDFLLRISVSLQELSCLSIKVMNYQLQEDESSAQHRNSESIVIYIQFVQMICLQQFLPESQKNWQLASLKYLFQFIQILFNYIDIDIWAVIVQEKIFKKRVLQIVKSSEKCNEKFKKLSSIAPGKAEQFIAIEGFRAAFTENTQLADKIYKFIKSQSDTNIVNRETFVLSMELFTKQKSEIYVYTNNYKHLEQYQLLLLISIQHPEIYKREEFKLQQLTKVEITYLQAGIFIKEIINMLSPKGNKLSDDDDVAAKLLINNIFGDKTSNMDLQQFCNQIKMEVPLINTVIRRYFAGKFTDSSHKIKLPELTDNSLIINYQILGLFYLSTSLVLLKPKNGQDQFDLNILSNQLLSQNSPTLLLFRHVERLNKYEKLPYQHTPDENLDAFEQHYLFGYFNSSKWRLAPDITGDKNSSIFSIVPKYQQFITGKGKGQSKYALLNSDQGRPLPQSLQKKLSKFGLGIGGSGYEQHRIWIDGQNLKDSYIADDDKTFATGHILAPHITKLNIDRIEVWSVEFISTQQDLSHFRQTQMNHINQLLEDEIPKQNVDPGSLINSIKNRNSRIQSAIHTQQVEEEKF
;
A
#
# COMPACT_ATOMS: atom_id res chain seq x y z
N MET A 1 -29.49 40.37 -1.27
CA MET A 1 -28.26 39.97 -2.02
C MET A 1 -27.74 41.09 -2.91
N ILE A 2 -28.50 41.60 -3.89
CA ILE A 2 -28.03 42.71 -4.75
C ILE A 2 -27.74 44.01 -3.96
N GLN A 3 -28.61 44.37 -3.00
CA GLN A 3 -28.35 45.50 -2.08
C GLN A 3 -27.14 45.29 -1.17
N ILE A 4 -26.82 44.03 -0.82
CA ILE A 4 -25.64 43.66 -0.03
C ILE A 4 -24.38 43.83 -0.87
N ALA A 5 -24.43 43.40 -2.15
CA ALA A 5 -23.34 43.59 -3.10
C ALA A 5 -23.10 45.08 -3.42
N GLN A 6 -24.17 45.89 -3.51
CA GLN A 6 -24.07 47.35 -3.71
C GLN A 6 -23.50 48.08 -2.50
N LEU A 7 -23.87 47.68 -1.27
CA LEU A 7 -23.26 48.19 -0.04
C LEU A 7 -21.78 47.83 0.06
N GLN A 8 -21.40 46.60 -0.33
CA GLN A 8 -19.99 46.19 -0.41
C GLN A 8 -19.19 46.98 -1.45
N LEU A 9 -19.75 47.23 -2.63
CA LEU A 9 -19.10 48.01 -3.68
C LEU A 9 -18.84 49.47 -3.25
N ASN A 10 -19.82 50.11 -2.61
CA ASN A 10 -19.68 51.49 -2.13
C ASN A 10 -18.68 51.59 -0.96
N HIS A 11 -18.66 50.62 -0.04
CA HIS A 11 -17.68 50.58 1.05
C HIS A 11 -16.27 50.30 0.55
N ASN A 12 -16.11 49.43 -0.45
CA ASN A 12 -14.80 49.13 -1.05
C ASN A 12 -14.23 50.34 -1.80
N SER A 13 -15.08 51.15 -2.45
CA SER A 13 -14.64 52.41 -3.08
C SER A 13 -14.08 53.40 -2.05
N LEU A 14 -14.73 53.53 -0.88
CA LEU A 14 -14.27 54.41 0.19
C LEU A 14 -12.97 53.90 0.82
N LEU A 15 -12.84 52.57 0.99
CA LEU A 15 -11.64 51.94 1.54
C LEU A 15 -10.43 52.11 0.60
N ILE A 16 -10.65 51.98 -0.72
CA ILE A 16 -9.62 52.22 -1.75
C ILE A 16 -9.14 53.67 -1.70
N GLN A 17 -10.07 54.63 -1.60
CA GLN A 17 -9.74 56.05 -1.53
C GLN A 17 -8.92 56.39 -0.28
N GLN A 18 -9.22 55.75 0.86
CA GLN A 18 -8.45 55.89 2.09
C GLN A 18 -7.06 55.24 2.02
N ILE A 19 -6.91 54.11 1.30
CA ILE A 19 -5.62 53.46 1.07
C ILE A 19 -4.74 54.30 0.15
N GLU A 20 -5.31 54.90 -0.90
CA GLU A 20 -4.59 55.82 -1.80
C GLU A 20 -4.12 57.09 -1.05
N GLU A 21 -4.93 57.63 -0.12
CA GLU A 21 -4.49 58.72 0.77
C GLU A 21 -3.33 58.30 1.68
N ILE A 22 -3.33 57.06 2.20
CA ILE A 22 -2.24 56.52 3.03
C ILE A 22 -0.94 56.41 2.21
N ASP A 23 -1.02 55.89 0.99
CA ASP A 23 0.14 55.78 0.11
C ASP A 23 0.71 57.15 -0.27
N LEU A 24 -0.15 58.15 -0.49
CA LEU A 24 0.26 59.54 -0.72
C LEU A 24 0.94 60.17 0.50
N ILE A 25 0.43 59.90 1.71
CA ILE A 25 1.04 60.39 2.96
C ILE A 25 2.39 59.71 3.20
N LEU A 26 2.49 58.39 3.00
CA LEU A 26 3.75 57.65 3.13
C LEU A 26 4.77 58.10 2.09
N TYR A 27 4.36 58.31 0.84
CA TYR A 27 5.22 58.83 -0.21
C TYR A 27 5.73 60.24 0.11
N TYR A 28 4.85 61.13 0.62
CA TYR A 28 5.25 62.47 1.04
C TYR A 28 6.28 62.42 2.19
N ILE A 29 6.05 61.59 3.21
CA ILE A 29 6.96 61.40 4.34
C ILE A 29 8.32 60.86 3.87
N LEU A 30 8.33 59.83 3.03
CA LEU A 30 9.56 59.23 2.50
C LEU A 30 10.33 60.21 1.59
N SER A 31 9.62 61.02 0.78
CA SER A 31 10.24 62.04 -0.06
C SER A 31 10.88 63.18 0.73
N LYS A 32 10.33 63.49 1.91
CA LYS A 32 10.89 64.47 2.86
C LYS A 32 12.12 63.91 3.57
N ILE A 33 12.11 62.63 3.91
CA ILE A 33 13.25 61.93 4.52
C ILE A 33 14.42 61.80 3.52
N GLN A 34 14.16 61.54 2.24
CA GLN A 34 15.21 61.40 1.22
C GLN A 34 15.86 62.70 0.75
N LYS A 35 15.25 63.86 1.01
CA LYS A 35 15.76 65.17 0.55
C LYS A 35 16.66 65.90 1.55
N GLU A 36 16.84 65.37 2.75
CA GLU A 36 17.67 66.00 3.77
C GLU A 36 18.88 65.12 4.11
N ASP A 37 20.01 65.44 3.48
CA ASP A 37 21.31 64.85 3.77
C ASP A 37 21.88 65.46 5.06
N VAL A 38 22.24 64.54 5.95
CA VAL A 38 23.07 64.59 7.19
C VAL A 38 23.47 65.97 7.74
N ASP A 39 22.90 66.33 8.91
CA ASP A 39 23.64 67.03 9.97
C ASP A 39 23.02 66.84 11.37
N ASN A 40 23.89 66.59 12.36
CA ASN A 40 23.62 66.02 13.70
C ASN A 40 22.76 66.87 14.68
N LYS A 41 22.07 67.92 14.23
CA LYS A 41 21.11 68.68 15.07
C LYS A 41 19.64 68.39 14.77
N ARG A 42 19.34 67.38 13.94
CA ARG A 42 17.97 67.05 13.51
C ARG A 42 17.41 65.72 14.02
N GLN A 43 18.13 64.98 14.87
CA GLN A 43 17.62 63.72 15.44
C GLN A 43 16.34 63.95 16.26
N GLU A 44 16.31 64.99 17.11
CA GLU A 44 15.15 65.30 17.96
C GLU A 44 13.91 65.73 17.15
N GLN A 45 14.14 66.33 15.98
CA GLN A 45 13.06 66.75 15.08
C GLN A 45 12.55 65.59 14.22
N ALA A 46 13.44 64.68 13.80
CA ALA A 46 13.09 63.41 13.15
C ALA A 46 12.31 62.48 14.09
N ASP A 47 12.74 62.36 15.34
CA ASP A 47 12.07 61.56 16.37
C ASP A 47 10.68 62.14 16.69
N LYS A 48 10.54 63.47 16.72
CA LYS A 48 9.24 64.14 16.88
C LYS A 48 8.31 63.88 15.69
N TYR A 49 8.80 63.94 14.45
CA TYR A 49 8.00 63.60 13.26
C TYR A 49 7.62 62.12 13.22
N GLN A 50 8.53 61.24 13.66
CA GLN A 50 8.26 59.81 13.75
C GLN A 50 7.18 59.52 14.80
N GLN A 51 7.27 60.10 15.99
CA GLN A 51 6.23 59.96 17.03
C GLN A 51 4.87 60.54 16.58
N GLU A 52 4.87 61.67 15.88
CA GLU A 52 3.63 62.25 15.36
C GLU A 52 3.01 61.39 14.24
N SER A 53 3.84 60.76 13.40
CA SER A 53 3.40 59.82 12.37
C SER A 53 2.85 58.52 12.97
N GLU A 54 3.50 57.96 13.99
CA GLU A 54 3.01 56.78 14.71
C GLU A 54 1.69 57.06 15.42
N LEU A 55 1.53 58.24 16.00
CA LEU A 55 0.28 58.65 16.64
C LEU A 55 -0.84 58.79 15.61
N LYS A 56 -0.56 59.38 14.43
CA LYS A 56 -1.55 59.49 13.33
C LYS A 56 -1.94 58.11 12.78
N VAL A 57 -0.98 57.20 12.62
CA VAL A 57 -1.25 55.81 12.22
C VAL A 57 -2.06 55.07 13.29
N LYS A 58 -1.74 55.23 14.58
CA LYS A 58 -2.52 54.62 15.68
C LYS A 58 -3.95 55.17 15.73
N ILE A 59 -4.15 56.47 15.55
CA ILE A 59 -5.49 57.08 15.50
C ILE A 59 -6.26 56.57 14.27
N LEU A 60 -5.60 56.44 13.12
CA LEU A 60 -6.20 55.94 11.89
C LEU A 60 -6.58 54.45 12.00
N MET A 61 -5.69 53.61 12.55
CA MET A 61 -5.98 52.20 12.83
C MET A 61 -7.13 52.05 13.82
N LYS A 62 -7.22 52.94 14.83
CA LYS A 62 -8.35 52.96 15.76
C LYS A 62 -9.66 53.39 15.09
N LYS A 63 -9.61 54.29 14.10
CA LYS A 63 -10.78 54.66 13.26
C LYS A 63 -11.21 53.51 12.33
N ILE A 64 -10.25 52.85 11.67
CA ILE A 64 -10.51 51.66 10.83
C ILE A 64 -11.10 50.54 11.68
N TRP A 65 -10.55 50.29 12.87
CA TRP A 65 -11.09 49.32 13.83
C TRP A 65 -12.52 49.64 14.22
N PHE A 66 -12.83 50.90 14.56
CA PHE A 66 -14.19 51.33 14.89
C PHE A 66 -15.16 51.23 13.70
N GLN A 67 -14.68 51.35 12.47
CA GLN A 67 -15.48 51.18 11.25
C GLN A 67 -15.65 49.72 10.83
N MET A 68 -14.72 48.84 11.25
CA MET A 68 -14.77 47.40 11.02
C MET A 68 -15.61 46.67 12.07
N ASP A 69 -15.80 47.24 13.26
CA ASP A 69 -16.58 46.66 14.37
C ASP A 69 -18.01 46.25 13.98
N PRO A 70 -18.79 47.05 13.21
CA PRO A 70 -20.11 46.63 12.73
C PRO A 70 -20.05 45.51 11.68
N LEU A 71 -18.98 45.44 10.90
CA LEU A 71 -18.76 44.40 9.90
C LEU A 71 -18.34 43.08 10.58
N PHE A 72 -17.57 43.18 11.66
CA PHE A 72 -17.21 42.06 12.52
C PHE A 72 -18.45 41.53 13.25
N ASP A 73 -19.28 42.40 13.82
CA ASP A 73 -20.56 42.01 14.44
C ASP A 73 -21.54 41.40 13.43
N PHE A 74 -21.57 41.90 12.19
CA PHE A 74 -22.38 41.32 11.10
C PHE A 74 -21.88 39.93 10.68
N LEU A 75 -20.57 39.75 10.54
CA LEU A 75 -19.96 38.45 10.24
C LEU A 75 -20.13 37.47 11.41
N LEU A 76 -20.12 37.96 12.66
CA LEU A 76 -20.41 37.18 13.86
C LEU A 76 -21.87 36.73 13.89
N ARG A 77 -22.81 37.58 13.47
CA ARG A 77 -24.24 37.19 13.36
C ARG A 77 -24.46 36.15 12.27
N ILE A 78 -23.79 36.28 11.12
CA ILE A 78 -23.82 35.26 10.06
C ILE A 78 -23.20 33.95 10.55
N SER A 79 -22.09 34.01 11.30
CA SER A 79 -21.44 32.82 11.85
C SER A 79 -22.32 32.12 12.89
N VAL A 80 -23.02 32.86 13.75
CA VAL A 80 -24.01 32.33 14.69
C VAL A 80 -25.19 31.67 13.96
N SER A 81 -25.72 32.27 12.90
CA SER A 81 -26.80 31.66 12.10
C SER A 81 -26.34 30.39 11.34
N LEU A 82 -25.09 30.34 10.87
CA LEU A 82 -24.50 29.14 10.28
C LEU A 82 -24.16 28.08 11.34
N GLN A 83 -23.85 28.51 12.56
CA GLN A 83 -23.66 27.64 13.73
C GLN A 83 -24.99 27.01 14.16
N GLU A 84 -26.11 27.73 14.09
CA GLU A 84 -27.44 27.18 14.36
C GLU A 84 -27.86 26.15 13.31
N LEU A 85 -27.57 26.39 12.01
CA LEU A 85 -27.82 25.43 10.93
C LEU A 85 -26.97 24.16 11.03
N SER A 86 -25.70 24.30 11.41
CA SER A 86 -24.80 23.17 11.64
C SER A 86 -25.14 22.40 12.92
N CYS A 87 -25.55 23.08 14.00
CA CYS A 87 -26.08 22.46 15.21
C CYS A 87 -27.40 21.71 14.96
N LEU A 88 -28.26 22.18 14.05
CA LEU A 88 -29.47 21.43 13.63
C LEU A 88 -29.09 20.15 12.88
N SER A 89 -28.10 20.23 11.99
CA SER A 89 -27.59 19.10 11.20
C SER A 89 -26.90 18.05 12.10
N ILE A 90 -26.18 18.51 13.13
CA ILE A 90 -25.52 17.67 14.12
C ILE A 90 -26.52 17.07 15.12
N LYS A 91 -27.59 17.79 15.51
CA LYS A 91 -28.68 17.22 16.34
C LYS A 91 -29.47 16.14 15.62
N VAL A 92 -29.66 16.25 14.30
CA VAL A 92 -30.28 15.20 13.47
C VAL A 92 -29.38 13.97 13.37
N MET A 93 -28.06 14.13 13.33
CA MET A 93 -27.11 13.01 13.34
C MET A 93 -26.86 12.40 14.74
N ASN A 94 -26.88 13.20 15.81
CA ASN A 94 -26.61 12.74 17.18
C ASN A 94 -27.83 12.12 17.87
N TYR A 95 -29.05 12.24 17.33
CA TYR A 95 -30.20 11.46 17.79
C TYR A 95 -30.09 9.96 17.44
N GLN A 96 -29.08 9.57 16.65
CA GLN A 96 -28.79 8.16 16.33
C GLN A 96 -27.60 7.58 17.11
N LEU A 97 -26.87 8.37 17.88
CA LEU A 97 -25.68 7.91 18.61
C LEU A 97 -25.50 8.73 19.89
N GLN A 98 -26.06 8.26 21.00
CA GLN A 98 -25.61 8.62 22.35
C GLN A 98 -25.46 7.34 23.17
N GLU A 99 -24.24 7.08 23.64
CA GLU A 99 -23.94 6.90 25.07
C GLU A 99 -22.45 7.20 25.33
N ASP A 100 -22.22 7.84 26.48
CA ASP A 100 -21.00 8.09 27.26
C ASP A 100 -19.96 9.20 26.89
N GLU A 101 -20.12 10.31 27.65
CA GLU A 101 -19.15 11.06 28.51
C GLU A 101 -17.62 11.06 28.20
N SER A 102 -16.82 12.09 28.51
CA SER A 102 -17.01 13.45 29.05
C SER A 102 -15.73 14.28 28.83
N SER A 103 -15.92 15.60 28.75
CA SER A 103 -15.06 16.75 29.09
C SER A 103 -13.52 16.68 28.93
N ALA A 104 -13.01 17.27 27.85
CA ALA A 104 -11.78 18.10 27.85
C ALA A 104 -11.59 18.87 26.51
N GLN A 105 -12.59 19.59 25.99
CA GLN A 105 -12.41 20.35 24.74
C GLN A 105 -13.25 21.63 24.73
N HIS A 106 -12.67 22.75 25.19
CA HIS A 106 -13.23 24.07 24.91
C HIS A 106 -12.24 25.10 24.33
N ARG A 107 -10.95 24.76 24.19
CA ARG A 107 -9.98 25.62 23.49
C ARG A 107 -9.54 25.10 22.11
N ASN A 108 -9.72 23.81 21.83
CA ASN A 108 -9.47 23.24 20.49
C ASN A 108 -10.66 23.39 19.53
N SER A 109 -11.86 23.72 20.03
CA SER A 109 -13.07 23.79 19.20
C SER A 109 -13.06 24.97 18.23
N GLU A 110 -12.55 26.14 18.63
CA GLU A 110 -12.56 27.34 17.77
C GLU A 110 -11.56 27.24 16.61
N SER A 111 -10.37 26.67 16.87
CA SER A 111 -9.36 26.41 15.83
C SER A 111 -9.82 25.36 14.82
N ILE A 112 -10.53 24.32 15.29
CA ILE A 112 -11.12 23.28 14.44
C ILE A 112 -12.28 23.86 13.62
N VAL A 113 -13.09 24.76 14.19
CA VAL A 113 -14.18 25.44 13.47
C VAL A 113 -13.64 26.33 12.35
N ILE A 114 -12.58 27.11 12.59
CA ILE A 114 -11.92 27.94 11.56
C ILE A 114 -11.34 27.03 10.45
N TYR A 115 -10.74 25.90 10.80
CA TYR A 115 -10.22 24.94 9.83
C TYR A 115 -11.32 24.27 8.99
N ILE A 116 -12.44 23.89 9.60
CA ILE A 116 -13.59 23.30 8.89
C ILE A 116 -14.24 24.34 7.96
N GLN A 117 -14.40 25.58 8.42
CA GLN A 117 -14.90 26.67 7.59
C GLN A 117 -13.96 26.99 6.42
N PHE A 118 -12.65 26.91 6.63
CA PHE A 118 -11.63 27.05 5.58
C PHE A 118 -11.75 25.94 4.52
N VAL A 119 -11.92 24.67 4.94
CA VAL A 119 -12.12 23.54 4.02
C VAL A 119 -13.44 23.67 3.26
N GLN A 120 -14.52 24.09 3.91
CA GLN A 120 -15.82 24.33 3.26
C GLN A 120 -15.76 25.47 2.23
N MET A 121 -15.07 26.56 2.56
CA MET A 121 -14.88 27.68 1.65
C MET A 121 -14.03 27.29 0.43
N ILE A 122 -13.07 26.35 0.60
CA ILE A 122 -12.28 25.77 -0.51
C ILE A 122 -13.13 24.82 -1.37
N CYS A 123 -13.98 23.98 -0.77
CA CYS A 123 -14.86 23.10 -1.53
C CYS A 123 -15.88 23.86 -2.40
N LEU A 124 -16.34 25.04 -1.95
CA LEU A 124 -17.20 25.93 -2.73
C LEU A 124 -16.49 26.58 -3.94
N GLN A 125 -15.15 26.52 -4.02
CA GLN A 125 -14.35 27.11 -5.12
C GLN A 125 -14.51 26.41 -6.47
N GLN A 126 -15.05 25.17 -6.49
CA GLN A 126 -15.19 24.39 -7.74
C GLN A 126 -16.31 24.90 -8.66
N PHE A 127 -17.09 25.89 -8.22
CA PHE A 127 -18.31 26.34 -8.91
C PHE A 127 -18.20 27.75 -9.51
N LEU A 128 -17.02 28.37 -9.54
CA LEU A 128 -16.86 29.75 -10.01
C LEU A 128 -16.24 29.84 -11.42
N PRO A 129 -16.67 30.82 -12.26
CA PRO A 129 -16.15 31.02 -13.62
C PRO A 129 -14.67 31.40 -13.68
N GLU A 130 -14.01 31.02 -14.77
CA GLU A 130 -12.57 31.14 -15.01
C GLU A 130 -12.04 32.59 -14.97
N SER A 131 -12.87 33.58 -15.30
CA SER A 131 -12.53 35.00 -15.27
C SER A 131 -12.22 35.56 -13.87
N GLN A 132 -12.59 34.83 -12.80
CA GLN A 132 -12.36 35.25 -11.43
C GLN A 132 -11.12 34.61 -10.77
N LYS A 133 -10.44 33.65 -11.43
CA LYS A 133 -9.30 32.91 -10.86
C LYS A 133 -8.08 33.77 -10.51
N ASN A 134 -7.83 34.85 -11.26
CA ASN A 134 -6.69 35.75 -10.99
C ASN A 134 -6.91 36.67 -9.78
N TRP A 135 -8.14 37.16 -9.58
CA TRP A 135 -8.53 37.88 -8.37
C TRP A 135 -8.42 36.98 -7.13
N GLN A 136 -8.76 35.69 -7.29
CA GLN A 136 -8.73 34.68 -6.22
C GLN A 136 -7.31 34.32 -5.76
N LEU A 137 -6.35 34.21 -6.68
CA LEU A 137 -4.94 33.96 -6.32
C LEU A 137 -4.36 35.10 -5.47
N ALA A 138 -4.78 36.34 -5.78
CA ALA A 138 -4.42 37.53 -5.01
C ALA A 138 -5.10 37.53 -3.63
N SER A 139 -6.42 37.28 -3.57
CA SER A 139 -7.15 37.22 -2.29
C SER A 139 -6.66 36.10 -1.36
N LEU A 140 -6.31 34.93 -1.88
CA LEU A 140 -5.68 33.84 -1.12
C LEU A 140 -4.31 34.27 -0.57
N LYS A 141 -3.50 34.97 -1.38
CA LYS A 141 -2.19 35.48 -0.93
C LYS A 141 -2.35 36.46 0.24
N TYR A 142 -3.31 37.38 0.17
CA TYR A 142 -3.57 38.34 1.26
C TYR A 142 -4.21 37.69 2.49
N LEU A 143 -5.12 36.73 2.31
CA LEU A 143 -5.71 35.98 3.43
C LEU A 143 -4.67 35.11 4.14
N PHE A 144 -3.75 34.48 3.40
CA PHE A 144 -2.63 33.74 3.99
C PHE A 144 -1.65 34.65 4.73
N GLN A 145 -1.37 35.86 4.21
CA GLN A 145 -0.58 36.86 4.94
C GLN A 145 -1.28 37.29 6.23
N PHE A 146 -2.60 37.48 6.20
CA PHE A 146 -3.39 37.81 7.39
C PHE A 146 -3.39 36.69 8.43
N ILE A 147 -3.57 35.44 8.00
CA ILE A 147 -3.49 34.24 8.86
C ILE A 147 -2.08 34.09 9.45
N GLN A 148 -1.04 34.38 8.67
CA GLN A 148 0.35 34.36 9.14
C GLN A 148 0.63 35.45 10.18
N ILE A 149 0.02 36.64 10.03
CA ILE A 149 0.06 37.70 11.05
C ILE A 149 -0.68 37.26 12.32
N LEU A 150 -1.86 36.63 12.18
CA LEU A 150 -2.64 36.10 13.31
C LEU A 150 -1.92 34.99 14.06
N PHE A 151 -1.24 34.08 13.35
CA PHE A 151 -0.41 33.02 13.95
C PHE A 151 0.93 33.51 14.49
N ASN A 152 1.44 34.65 14.05
CA ASN A 152 2.57 35.30 14.74
C ASN A 152 2.14 35.94 16.07
N TYR A 153 0.85 36.19 16.26
CA TYR A 153 0.26 36.76 17.48
C TYR A 153 -0.24 35.70 18.48
N ILE A 154 -0.51 34.48 18.02
CA ILE A 154 -0.93 33.36 18.86
C ILE A 154 0.24 32.37 18.85
N ASP A 155 0.81 32.07 20.02
CA ASP A 155 2.00 31.21 20.24
C ASP A 155 1.73 29.73 19.83
N ILE A 156 1.43 29.52 18.55
CA ILE A 156 1.19 28.24 17.89
C ILE A 156 2.45 27.93 17.11
N ASP A 157 2.91 26.69 17.23
CA ASP A 157 4.14 26.19 16.65
C ASP A 157 4.18 26.42 15.12
N ILE A 158 4.72 27.57 14.70
CA ILE A 158 4.76 28.07 13.30
C ILE A 158 5.41 27.02 12.38
N TRP A 159 6.33 26.22 12.92
CA TRP A 159 6.97 25.12 12.20
C TRP A 159 5.99 24.02 11.78
N ALA A 160 5.04 23.65 12.63
CA ALA A 160 4.04 22.63 12.29
C ALA A 160 3.13 23.11 11.14
N VAL A 161 2.74 24.39 11.15
CA VAL A 161 1.91 24.99 10.09
C VAL A 161 2.67 25.08 8.77
N ILE A 162 3.93 25.55 8.78
CA ILE A 162 4.76 25.62 7.56
C ILE A 162 5.03 24.22 6.98
N VAL A 163 5.26 23.22 7.83
CA VAL A 163 5.45 21.83 7.39
C VAL A 163 4.17 21.27 6.78
N GLN A 164 3.01 21.49 7.41
CA GLN A 164 1.71 21.08 6.86
C GLN A 164 1.39 21.81 5.55
N GLU A 165 1.71 23.10 5.43
CA GLU A 165 1.56 23.87 4.19
C GLU A 165 2.43 23.31 3.07
N LYS A 166 3.71 23.01 3.33
CA LYS A 166 4.61 22.40 2.34
C LYS A 166 4.14 21.02 1.91
N ILE A 167 3.69 20.18 2.85
CA ILE A 167 3.12 18.85 2.57
C ILE A 167 1.84 19.00 1.72
N PHE A 168 0.96 19.93 2.09
CA PHE A 168 -0.30 20.18 1.38
C PHE A 168 -0.05 20.69 -0.03
N LYS A 169 0.78 21.73 -0.22
CA LYS A 169 1.17 22.24 -1.56
C LYS A 169 1.78 21.15 -2.42
N LYS A 170 2.65 20.30 -1.85
CA LYS A 170 3.25 19.18 -2.57
C LYS A 170 2.19 18.16 -3.01
N ARG A 171 1.22 17.82 -2.14
CA ARG A 171 0.10 16.92 -2.47
C ARG A 171 -0.79 17.50 -3.57
N VAL A 172 -1.20 18.77 -3.45
CA VAL A 172 -2.03 19.44 -4.46
C VAL A 172 -1.32 19.49 -5.81
N LEU A 173 -0.05 19.86 -5.83
CA LEU A 173 0.74 19.89 -7.07
C LEU A 173 0.87 18.50 -7.71
N GLN A 174 1.03 17.45 -6.90
CA GLN A 174 1.08 16.07 -7.38
C GLN A 174 -0.26 15.60 -7.97
N ILE A 175 -1.38 15.99 -7.36
CA ILE A 175 -2.74 15.71 -7.87
C ILE A 175 -2.95 16.41 -9.22
N VAL A 176 -2.58 17.68 -9.34
CA VAL A 176 -2.71 18.46 -10.58
C VAL A 176 -1.87 17.81 -11.69
N LYS A 177 -0.59 17.51 -11.43
CA LYS A 177 0.30 16.86 -12.41
C LYS A 177 -0.20 15.49 -12.86
N SER A 178 -0.74 14.69 -11.93
CA SER A 178 -1.31 13.37 -12.24
C SER A 178 -2.53 13.50 -13.17
N SER A 179 -3.40 14.48 -12.90
CA SER A 179 -4.57 14.79 -13.74
C SER A 179 -4.16 15.28 -15.13
N GLU A 180 -3.16 16.17 -15.23
CA GLU A 180 -2.62 16.66 -16.51
C GLU A 180 -2.12 15.52 -17.39
N LYS A 181 -1.26 14.63 -16.85
CA LYS A 181 -0.75 13.47 -17.60
C LYS A 181 -1.88 12.51 -18.00
N CYS A 182 -2.88 12.32 -17.15
CA CYS A 182 -4.07 11.53 -17.49
C CYS A 182 -4.83 12.14 -18.68
N ASN A 183 -4.94 13.47 -18.72
CA ASN A 183 -5.57 14.19 -19.84
C ASN A 183 -4.76 14.09 -21.14
N GLU A 184 -3.44 14.16 -21.08
CA GLU A 184 -2.57 13.91 -22.25
C GLU A 184 -2.78 12.51 -22.80
N LYS A 185 -2.89 11.52 -21.90
CA LYS A 185 -3.15 10.14 -22.29
C LYS A 185 -4.53 9.99 -22.93
N PHE A 186 -5.56 10.64 -22.37
CA PHE A 186 -6.90 10.67 -22.96
C PHE A 186 -6.87 11.18 -24.40
N LYS A 187 -6.19 12.30 -24.68
CA LYS A 187 -6.06 12.86 -26.03
C LYS A 187 -5.40 11.86 -26.99
N LYS A 188 -4.29 11.24 -26.54
CA LYS A 188 -3.57 10.23 -27.33
C LYS A 188 -4.42 9.00 -27.66
N LEU A 189 -5.24 8.53 -26.73
CA LEU A 189 -6.11 7.37 -26.97
C LEU A 189 -7.30 7.73 -27.87
N SER A 190 -7.82 8.95 -27.74
CA SER A 190 -8.93 9.45 -28.54
C SER A 190 -8.54 9.69 -30.01
N SER A 191 -7.27 9.96 -30.30
CA SER A 191 -6.79 10.19 -31.67
C SER A 191 -6.60 8.90 -32.50
N ILE A 192 -6.68 7.72 -31.87
CA ILE A 192 -6.54 6.43 -32.57
C ILE A 192 -7.82 6.06 -33.34
N ALA A 193 -8.96 6.71 -33.03
CA ALA A 193 -10.24 6.43 -33.67
C ALA A 193 -10.45 7.24 -34.97
N PRO A 194 -11.00 6.64 -36.04
CA PRO A 194 -11.32 7.35 -37.27
C PRO A 194 -12.51 8.31 -37.11
N GLY A 195 -12.35 9.58 -37.51
CA GLY A 195 -13.45 10.49 -37.85
C GLY A 195 -13.98 11.44 -36.76
N LYS A 196 -13.56 11.35 -35.49
CA LYS A 196 -13.91 12.34 -34.44
C LYS A 196 -12.74 12.54 -33.47
N ALA A 197 -11.87 13.50 -33.79
CA ALA A 197 -10.67 13.76 -33.00
C ALA A 197 -11.02 14.33 -31.60
N GLU A 198 -10.47 13.69 -30.56
CA GLU A 198 -10.32 14.21 -29.19
C GLU A 198 -11.55 14.33 -28.27
N GLN A 199 -12.75 13.94 -28.70
CA GLN A 199 -13.95 14.06 -27.84
C GLN A 199 -14.21 12.85 -26.93
N PHE A 200 -13.85 11.64 -27.38
CA PHE A 200 -14.05 10.40 -26.63
C PHE A 200 -13.04 9.33 -27.04
N ILE A 201 -12.84 8.33 -26.17
CA ILE A 201 -12.00 7.17 -26.46
C ILE A 201 -12.86 6.06 -27.10
N ALA A 202 -12.47 5.60 -28.29
CA ALA A 202 -13.01 4.38 -28.90
C ALA A 202 -12.35 3.11 -28.31
N ILE A 203 -13.01 1.96 -28.45
CA ILE A 203 -12.50 0.69 -27.92
C ILE A 203 -11.13 0.33 -28.50
N GLU A 204 -10.89 0.61 -29.78
CA GLU A 204 -9.62 0.35 -30.46
C GLU A 204 -8.48 1.18 -29.83
N GLY A 205 -8.75 2.46 -29.58
CA GLY A 205 -7.82 3.34 -28.89
C GLY A 205 -7.52 2.87 -27.47
N PHE A 206 -8.54 2.41 -26.75
CA PHE A 206 -8.36 1.86 -25.41
C PHE A 206 -7.56 0.55 -25.41
N ARG A 207 -7.90 -0.41 -26.29
CA ARG A 207 -7.19 -1.69 -26.46
C ARG A 207 -5.70 -1.52 -26.74
N ALA A 208 -5.32 -0.48 -27.50
CA ALA A 208 -3.92 -0.19 -27.79
C ALA A 208 -3.07 0.09 -26.53
N ALA A 209 -3.70 0.42 -25.39
CA ALA A 209 -3.01 0.56 -24.11
C ALA A 209 -2.75 -0.76 -23.38
N PHE A 210 -3.35 -1.89 -23.80
CA PHE A 210 -3.35 -3.19 -23.10
C PHE A 210 -2.88 -4.33 -24.02
N THR A 211 -1.67 -4.23 -24.54
CA THR A 211 -1.13 -5.25 -25.47
C THR A 211 -1.00 -6.63 -24.82
N GLU A 212 -0.75 -6.65 -23.50
CA GLU A 212 -0.65 -7.88 -22.73
C GLU A 212 -2.00 -8.55 -22.46
N ASN A 213 -3.11 -7.82 -22.57
CA ASN A 213 -4.42 -8.35 -22.24
C ASN A 213 -5.57 -7.54 -22.85
N THR A 214 -5.82 -7.78 -24.14
CA THR A 214 -6.89 -7.11 -24.88
C THR A 214 -8.29 -7.45 -24.37
N GLN A 215 -8.50 -8.67 -23.85
CA GLN A 215 -9.79 -9.07 -23.26
C GLN A 215 -10.10 -8.29 -21.98
N LEU A 216 -9.11 -8.11 -21.10
CA LEU A 216 -9.26 -7.25 -19.93
C LEU A 216 -9.55 -5.81 -20.33
N ALA A 217 -8.88 -5.31 -21.39
CA ALA A 217 -9.15 -3.97 -21.93
C ALA A 217 -10.63 -3.80 -22.30
N ASP A 218 -11.24 -4.81 -22.92
CA ASP A 218 -12.66 -4.79 -23.29
C ASP A 218 -13.58 -4.73 -22.06
N LYS A 219 -13.28 -5.53 -21.05
CA LYS A 219 -14.06 -5.58 -19.80
C LYS A 219 -14.00 -4.25 -19.07
N ILE A 220 -12.80 -3.66 -18.96
CA ILE A 220 -12.60 -2.34 -18.35
C ILE A 220 -13.28 -1.26 -19.18
N TYR A 221 -13.13 -1.26 -20.51
CA TYR A 221 -13.76 -0.26 -21.36
C TYR A 221 -15.29 -0.31 -21.23
N LYS A 222 -15.89 -1.50 -21.24
CA LYS A 222 -17.33 -1.69 -21.01
C LYS A 222 -17.75 -1.13 -19.65
N PHE A 223 -16.95 -1.35 -18.61
CA PHE A 223 -17.21 -0.80 -17.28
C PHE A 223 -17.15 0.73 -17.27
N ILE A 224 -16.10 1.34 -17.84
CA ILE A 224 -15.97 2.80 -17.92
C ILE A 224 -17.14 3.39 -18.71
N LYS A 225 -17.49 2.76 -19.84
CA LYS A 225 -18.60 3.18 -20.70
C LYS A 225 -19.94 3.14 -19.96
N SER A 226 -20.19 2.11 -19.14
CA SER A 226 -21.42 2.01 -18.34
C SER A 226 -21.48 3.03 -17.20
N GLN A 227 -20.36 3.63 -16.81
CA GLN A 227 -20.35 4.74 -15.86
C GLN A 227 -20.61 6.11 -16.52
N SER A 228 -20.86 6.17 -17.82
CA SER A 228 -21.15 7.41 -18.55
C SER A 228 -22.64 7.58 -18.83
N ASP A 229 -23.18 8.78 -18.57
CA ASP A 229 -24.57 9.14 -18.92
C ASP A 229 -24.82 9.07 -20.42
N THR A 230 -23.78 9.26 -21.21
CA THR A 230 -23.84 9.32 -22.67
C THR A 230 -23.43 8.02 -23.33
N ASN A 231 -23.15 6.97 -22.54
CA ASN A 231 -22.64 5.68 -23.02
C ASN A 231 -21.39 5.85 -23.92
N ILE A 232 -20.59 6.89 -23.67
CA ILE A 232 -19.30 7.14 -24.32
C ILE A 232 -18.24 7.42 -23.27
N VAL A 233 -16.99 7.05 -23.56
CA VAL A 233 -15.86 7.32 -22.68
C VAL A 233 -15.30 8.71 -22.96
N ASN A 234 -15.95 9.73 -22.41
CA ASN A 234 -15.48 11.12 -22.46
C ASN A 234 -14.33 11.36 -21.46
N ARG A 235 -13.76 12.57 -21.47
CA ARG A 235 -12.62 12.94 -20.61
C ARG A 235 -12.93 12.75 -19.12
N GLU A 236 -14.09 13.22 -18.67
CA GLU A 236 -14.48 13.18 -17.27
C GLU A 236 -14.66 11.74 -16.80
N THR A 237 -15.47 10.94 -17.51
CA THR A 237 -15.68 9.52 -17.18
C THR A 237 -14.36 8.75 -17.16
N PHE A 238 -13.46 9.02 -18.10
CA PHE A 238 -12.14 8.39 -18.14
C PHE A 238 -11.30 8.76 -16.92
N VAL A 239 -11.14 10.06 -16.62
CA VAL A 239 -10.35 10.53 -15.47
C VAL A 239 -10.91 9.96 -14.17
N LEU A 240 -12.22 10.08 -13.94
CA LEU A 240 -12.88 9.54 -12.74
C LEU A 240 -12.68 8.03 -12.58
N SER A 241 -12.75 7.28 -13.68
CA SER A 241 -12.51 5.84 -13.66
C SER A 241 -11.06 5.50 -13.37
N MET A 242 -10.10 6.26 -13.90
CA MET A 242 -8.68 6.05 -13.60
C MET A 242 -8.35 6.35 -12.13
N GLU A 243 -9.05 7.30 -11.50
CA GLU A 243 -8.87 7.55 -10.05
C GLU A 243 -9.26 6.33 -9.20
N LEU A 244 -10.30 5.57 -9.58
CA LEU A 244 -10.70 4.34 -8.89
C LEU A 244 -9.55 3.31 -8.84
N PHE A 245 -8.76 3.22 -9.90
CA PHE A 245 -7.66 2.26 -9.97
C PHE A 245 -6.34 2.81 -9.42
N THR A 246 -6.11 4.13 -9.45
CA THR A 246 -4.79 4.74 -9.17
C THR A 246 -4.67 5.39 -7.80
N LYS A 247 -5.77 5.84 -7.18
CA LYS A 247 -5.74 6.51 -5.88
C LYS A 247 -6.00 5.54 -4.74
N GLN A 248 -5.49 5.85 -3.55
CA GLN A 248 -5.87 5.10 -2.35
C GLN A 248 -7.33 5.38 -1.99
N LYS A 249 -7.99 4.45 -1.29
CA LYS A 249 -9.40 4.59 -0.89
C LYS A 249 -9.69 5.90 -0.13
N SER A 250 -8.75 6.36 0.70
CA SER A 250 -8.81 7.63 1.44
C SER A 250 -8.65 8.88 0.57
N GLU A 251 -8.15 8.72 -0.65
CA GLU A 251 -7.84 9.81 -1.60
C GLU A 251 -8.86 9.89 -2.75
N ILE A 252 -9.88 9.02 -2.76
CA ILE A 252 -10.96 9.08 -3.76
C ILE A 252 -11.93 10.19 -3.32
N TYR A 253 -11.69 11.41 -3.82
CA TYR A 253 -12.41 12.62 -3.44
C TYR A 253 -13.79 12.79 -4.10
N VAL A 254 -14.23 11.86 -4.94
CA VAL A 254 -15.42 12.07 -5.78
C VAL A 254 -16.70 11.58 -5.09
N TYR A 255 -17.59 12.55 -4.92
CA TYR A 255 -18.79 12.60 -4.07
C TYR A 255 -19.93 11.59 -4.37
N THR A 256 -19.83 10.75 -5.40
CA THR A 256 -20.99 9.96 -5.89
C THR A 256 -20.67 8.51 -6.21
N ASN A 257 -19.45 8.02 -5.91
CA ASN A 257 -19.09 6.71 -6.42
C ASN A 257 -19.53 5.57 -5.49
N ASN A 258 -20.56 4.86 -5.92
CA ASN A 258 -21.10 3.63 -5.33
C ASN A 258 -20.00 2.56 -5.06
N TYR A 259 -18.85 2.64 -5.73
CA TYR A 259 -17.72 1.74 -5.58
C TYR A 259 -16.66 2.16 -4.54
N LYS A 260 -16.80 3.31 -3.86
CA LYS A 260 -15.78 3.82 -2.89
C LYS A 260 -15.47 2.84 -1.76
N HIS A 261 -16.37 1.90 -1.50
CA HIS A 261 -16.22 0.89 -0.45
C HIS A 261 -15.35 -0.29 -0.87
N LEU A 262 -15.17 -0.52 -2.17
CA LEU A 262 -14.38 -1.62 -2.71
C LEU A 262 -12.88 -1.29 -2.73
N GLU A 263 -12.06 -2.29 -2.42
CA GLU A 263 -10.64 -2.26 -2.73
C GLU A 263 -10.43 -2.41 -4.25
N GLN A 264 -9.30 -1.94 -4.79
CA GLN A 264 -9.08 -1.92 -6.24
C GLN A 264 -9.11 -3.32 -6.86
N TYR A 265 -8.58 -4.33 -6.17
CA TYR A 265 -8.68 -5.72 -6.63
C TYR A 265 -10.10 -6.28 -6.60
N GLN A 266 -10.95 -5.83 -5.68
CA GLN A 266 -12.34 -6.28 -5.61
C GLN A 266 -13.13 -5.71 -6.78
N LEU A 267 -12.95 -4.42 -7.08
CA LEU A 267 -13.53 -3.80 -8.26
C LEU A 267 -13.05 -4.50 -9.54
N LEU A 268 -11.74 -4.73 -9.65
CA LEU A 268 -11.18 -5.39 -10.82
C LEU A 268 -11.68 -6.83 -10.95
N LEU A 269 -11.78 -7.60 -9.87
CA LEU A 269 -12.36 -8.94 -9.87
C LEU A 269 -13.77 -8.94 -10.44
N LEU A 270 -14.64 -8.03 -9.97
CA LEU A 270 -16.01 -7.92 -10.48
C LEU A 270 -16.05 -7.55 -11.97
N ILE A 271 -15.12 -6.70 -12.44
CA ILE A 271 -14.94 -6.38 -13.86
C ILE A 271 -14.47 -7.60 -14.65
N SER A 272 -13.54 -8.36 -14.09
CA SER A 272 -12.91 -9.53 -14.70
C SER A 272 -13.91 -10.65 -14.96
N ILE A 273 -14.81 -10.88 -13.99
CA ILE A 273 -15.90 -11.85 -14.09
C ILE A 273 -17.16 -11.28 -14.77
N GLN A 274 -17.12 -9.99 -15.15
CA GLN A 274 -18.21 -9.26 -15.79
C GLN A 274 -19.53 -9.33 -15.00
N HIS A 275 -19.45 -9.14 -13.68
CA HIS A 275 -20.62 -9.22 -12.82
C HIS A 275 -21.68 -8.17 -13.20
N PRO A 276 -22.97 -8.51 -13.37
CA PRO A 276 -23.97 -7.55 -13.86
C PRO A 276 -24.10 -6.27 -13.03
N GLU A 277 -23.98 -6.38 -11.70
CA GLU A 277 -24.19 -5.24 -10.80
C GLU A 277 -23.18 -4.10 -10.98
N ILE A 278 -21.94 -4.38 -11.39
CA ILE A 278 -20.94 -3.31 -11.61
C ILE A 278 -21.21 -2.47 -12.87
N TYR A 279 -22.12 -2.92 -13.73
CA TYR A 279 -22.52 -2.18 -14.92
C TYR A 279 -23.77 -1.32 -14.69
N LYS A 280 -24.38 -1.38 -13.49
CA LYS A 280 -25.55 -0.59 -13.11
C LYS A 280 -25.14 0.62 -12.26
N ARG A 281 -24.75 1.72 -12.91
CA ARG A 281 -24.20 2.94 -12.26
C ARG A 281 -25.00 3.41 -11.04
N GLU A 282 -26.30 3.61 -11.20
CA GLU A 282 -27.16 4.22 -10.17
C GLU A 282 -27.72 3.20 -9.16
N GLU A 283 -27.77 1.92 -9.53
CA GLU A 283 -28.41 0.88 -8.72
C GLU A 283 -27.43 0.02 -7.92
N PHE A 284 -26.11 0.21 -8.10
CA PHE A 284 -25.12 -0.59 -7.40
C PHE A 284 -25.31 -0.48 -5.89
N LYS A 285 -25.64 -1.63 -5.27
CA LYS A 285 -25.76 -1.76 -3.83
C LYS A 285 -24.72 -2.75 -3.33
N LEU A 286 -23.87 -2.30 -2.41
CA LEU A 286 -22.84 -3.17 -1.81
C LEU A 286 -23.45 -4.44 -1.20
N GLN A 287 -24.67 -4.35 -0.66
CA GLN A 287 -25.39 -5.49 -0.08
C GLN A 287 -25.72 -6.59 -1.11
N GLN A 288 -25.73 -6.29 -2.42
CA GLN A 288 -25.94 -7.31 -3.44
C GLN A 288 -24.70 -8.17 -3.65
N LEU A 289 -23.52 -7.72 -3.21
CA LEU A 289 -22.28 -8.47 -3.34
C LEU A 289 -22.17 -9.64 -2.37
N THR A 290 -22.98 -9.69 -1.31
CA THR A 290 -22.96 -10.79 -0.32
C THR A 290 -23.52 -12.12 -0.85
N LYS A 291 -24.06 -12.12 -2.07
CA LYS A 291 -24.58 -13.32 -2.76
C LYS A 291 -23.72 -13.74 -3.94
N VAL A 292 -22.59 -13.05 -4.17
CA VAL A 292 -21.75 -13.32 -5.31
C VAL A 292 -20.84 -14.49 -4.98
N GLU A 293 -20.94 -15.54 -5.78
CA GLU A 293 -20.02 -16.67 -5.74
C GLU A 293 -18.97 -16.53 -6.83
N ILE A 294 -17.72 -16.81 -6.47
CA ILE A 294 -16.58 -16.88 -7.35
C ILE A 294 -16.28 -18.35 -7.62
N THR A 295 -16.37 -18.75 -8.88
CA THR A 295 -15.96 -20.09 -9.33
C THR A 295 -14.44 -20.19 -9.46
N TYR A 296 -13.91 -21.41 -9.36
CA TYR A 296 -12.49 -21.72 -9.61
C TYR A 296 -12.01 -21.11 -10.94
N LEU A 297 -12.80 -21.27 -12.01
CA LEU A 297 -12.47 -20.75 -13.34
C LEU A 297 -12.41 -19.21 -13.36
N GLN A 298 -13.38 -18.55 -12.76
CA GLN A 298 -13.40 -17.08 -12.65
C GLN A 298 -12.22 -16.54 -11.85
N ALA A 299 -11.87 -17.22 -10.75
CA ALA A 299 -10.69 -16.88 -9.97
C ALA A 299 -9.40 -17.06 -10.79
N GLY A 300 -9.28 -18.15 -11.54
CA GLY A 300 -8.15 -18.40 -12.45
C GLY A 300 -7.99 -17.30 -13.50
N ILE A 301 -9.09 -16.89 -14.15
CA ILE A 301 -9.09 -15.76 -15.11
C ILE A 301 -8.60 -14.48 -14.44
N PHE A 302 -9.13 -14.16 -13.26
CA PHE A 302 -8.73 -12.95 -12.54
C PHE A 302 -7.23 -12.96 -12.20
N ILE A 303 -6.71 -14.05 -11.64
CA ILE A 303 -5.29 -14.14 -11.30
C ILE A 303 -4.40 -14.06 -12.55
N LYS A 304 -4.81 -14.71 -13.65
CA LYS A 304 -4.12 -14.60 -14.94
C LYS A 304 -4.04 -13.15 -15.41
N GLU A 305 -5.14 -12.42 -15.30
CA GLU A 305 -5.21 -10.99 -15.63
C GLU A 305 -4.25 -10.17 -14.76
N ILE A 306 -4.18 -10.44 -13.45
CA ILE A 306 -3.24 -9.79 -12.52
C ILE A 306 -1.78 -10.11 -12.86
N ILE A 307 -1.43 -11.38 -13.12
CA ILE A 307 -0.06 -11.78 -13.48
C ILE A 307 0.37 -11.10 -14.78
N ASN A 308 -0.51 -11.03 -15.78
CA ASN A 308 -0.21 -10.35 -17.04
C ASN A 308 0.05 -8.84 -16.86
N MET A 309 -0.48 -8.19 -15.81
CA MET A 309 -0.16 -6.79 -15.49
C MET A 309 1.32 -6.58 -15.14
N LEU A 310 2.04 -7.63 -14.75
CA LEU A 310 3.46 -7.58 -14.42
C LEU A 310 4.37 -7.73 -15.64
N SER A 311 3.80 -7.85 -16.85
CA SER A 311 4.57 -8.03 -18.08
C SER A 311 5.54 -6.87 -18.36
N PRO A 312 6.86 -7.12 -18.49
CA PRO A 312 7.85 -6.07 -18.70
C PRO A 312 7.77 -5.41 -20.08
N LYS A 313 7.20 -6.10 -21.09
CA LYS A 313 7.13 -5.62 -22.49
C LYS A 313 5.70 -5.53 -23.03
N GLY A 314 4.70 -5.71 -22.18
CA GLY A 314 3.32 -5.82 -22.65
C GLY A 314 3.05 -7.11 -23.44
N ASN A 315 3.93 -8.11 -23.30
CA ASN A 315 3.71 -9.47 -23.80
C ASN A 315 2.81 -10.23 -22.82
N LYS A 316 2.05 -11.22 -23.28
CA LYS A 316 1.38 -12.14 -22.35
C LYS A 316 2.45 -12.92 -21.58
N LEU A 317 2.34 -12.92 -20.25
CA LEU A 317 3.15 -13.80 -19.39
C LEU A 317 2.47 -15.15 -19.19
N SER A 318 1.14 -15.17 -19.25
CA SER A 318 0.31 -16.35 -19.07
C SER A 318 -0.51 -16.64 -20.34
N ASP A 319 -0.20 -17.78 -20.96
CA ASP A 319 -0.95 -18.42 -22.06
C ASP A 319 -1.87 -19.51 -21.49
N ASP A 320 -2.38 -20.45 -22.30
CA ASP A 320 -3.45 -21.39 -21.89
C ASP A 320 -3.03 -22.39 -20.79
N ASP A 321 -1.74 -22.61 -20.55
CA ASP A 321 -1.27 -23.57 -19.54
C ASP A 321 -1.27 -23.04 -18.08
N ASP A 322 -1.44 -21.73 -17.87
CA ASP A 322 -1.82 -21.05 -16.60
C ASP A 322 -1.29 -21.65 -15.27
N VAL A 323 -0.05 -22.12 -15.24
CA VAL A 323 0.51 -22.87 -14.11
C VAL A 323 0.44 -22.03 -12.82
N ALA A 324 0.96 -20.80 -12.83
CA ALA A 324 0.99 -19.98 -11.61
C ALA A 324 -0.42 -19.64 -11.07
N ALA A 325 -1.37 -19.37 -11.96
CA ALA A 325 -2.75 -19.10 -11.56
C ALA A 325 -3.39 -20.34 -10.94
N LYS A 326 -3.25 -21.51 -11.57
CA LYS A 326 -3.74 -22.79 -11.03
C LYS A 326 -3.12 -23.10 -9.66
N LEU A 327 -1.82 -22.91 -9.50
CA LEU A 327 -1.12 -23.16 -8.22
C LEU A 327 -1.67 -22.32 -7.07
N LEU A 328 -1.97 -21.03 -7.34
CA LEU A 328 -2.57 -20.13 -6.34
C LEU A 328 -4.05 -20.49 -6.07
N ILE A 329 -4.84 -20.72 -7.11
CA ILE A 329 -6.27 -21.05 -6.96
C ILE A 329 -6.46 -22.40 -6.27
N ASN A 330 -5.61 -23.40 -6.54
CA ASN A 330 -5.60 -24.68 -5.81
C ASN A 330 -5.39 -24.47 -4.31
N ASN A 331 -4.56 -23.50 -3.91
CA ASN A 331 -4.39 -23.19 -2.50
C ASN A 331 -5.62 -22.48 -1.90
N ILE A 332 -6.22 -21.53 -2.64
CA ILE A 332 -7.41 -20.79 -2.19
C ILE A 332 -8.64 -21.70 -2.05
N PHE A 333 -8.94 -22.53 -3.04
CA PHE A 333 -10.13 -23.38 -3.06
C PHE A 333 -9.91 -24.72 -2.34
N GLY A 334 -8.66 -25.17 -2.23
CA GLY A 334 -8.32 -26.50 -1.72
C GLY A 334 -8.94 -27.62 -2.56
N ASP A 335 -9.10 -28.78 -1.94
CA ASP A 335 -9.52 -30.01 -2.65
C ASP A 335 -11.06 -30.16 -2.80
N LYS A 336 -11.87 -29.22 -2.27
CA LYS A 336 -13.30 -29.50 -1.96
C LYS A 336 -14.34 -28.54 -2.53
N THR A 337 -13.97 -27.34 -2.95
CA THR A 337 -14.96 -26.35 -3.41
C THR A 337 -14.69 -25.92 -4.85
N SER A 338 -15.73 -25.96 -5.69
CA SER A 338 -15.67 -25.36 -7.03
C SER A 338 -16.01 -23.86 -7.00
N ASN A 339 -16.74 -23.43 -5.96
CA ASN A 339 -17.26 -22.10 -5.76
C ASN A 339 -16.95 -21.61 -4.34
N MET A 340 -16.72 -20.31 -4.20
CA MET A 340 -16.47 -19.67 -2.92
C MET A 340 -17.22 -18.34 -2.87
N ASP A 341 -17.79 -17.99 -1.70
CA ASP A 341 -18.39 -16.68 -1.52
C ASP A 341 -17.36 -15.55 -1.75
N LEU A 342 -17.79 -14.43 -2.35
CA LEU A 342 -16.91 -13.32 -2.70
C LEU A 342 -16.13 -12.79 -1.49
N GLN A 343 -16.74 -12.68 -0.32
CA GLN A 343 -16.06 -12.19 0.87
C GLN A 343 -14.99 -13.18 1.33
N GLN A 344 -15.31 -14.47 1.32
CA GLN A 344 -14.33 -15.53 1.62
C GLN A 344 -13.17 -15.49 0.63
N PHE A 345 -13.45 -15.40 -0.67
CA PHE A 345 -12.44 -15.32 -1.72
C PHE A 345 -11.56 -14.08 -1.56
N CYS A 346 -12.15 -12.90 -1.30
CA CYS A 346 -11.42 -11.67 -1.04
C CYS A 346 -10.50 -11.76 0.18
N ASN A 347 -10.92 -12.47 1.23
CA ASN A 347 -10.08 -12.69 2.41
C ASN A 347 -8.90 -13.59 2.07
N GLN A 348 -9.15 -14.73 1.41
CA GLN A 348 -8.10 -15.68 1.00
C GLN A 348 -7.08 -15.05 0.06
N ILE A 349 -7.54 -14.37 -1.00
CA ILE A 349 -6.65 -13.74 -1.97
C ILE A 349 -5.79 -12.63 -1.34
N LYS A 350 -6.34 -11.86 -0.40
CA LYS A 350 -5.59 -10.81 0.29
C LYS A 350 -4.47 -11.37 1.18
N MET A 351 -4.64 -12.59 1.69
CA MET A 351 -3.61 -13.27 2.47
C MET A 351 -2.49 -13.83 1.60
N GLU A 352 -2.86 -14.44 0.47
CA GLU A 352 -1.92 -15.11 -0.44
C GLU A 352 -1.17 -14.13 -1.35
N VAL A 353 -1.83 -13.05 -1.79
CA VAL A 353 -1.27 -12.03 -2.69
C VAL A 353 -1.50 -10.60 -2.14
N PRO A 354 -0.90 -10.25 -0.98
CA PRO A 354 -1.06 -8.96 -0.32
C PRO A 354 -0.77 -7.72 -1.20
N LEU A 355 0.09 -7.86 -2.21
CA LEU A 355 0.45 -6.74 -3.08
C LEU A 355 -0.50 -6.51 -4.23
N ILE A 356 -1.58 -7.29 -4.35
CA ILE A 356 -2.51 -7.21 -5.48
C ILE A 356 -3.01 -5.77 -5.74
N ASN A 357 -3.38 -5.02 -4.70
CA ASN A 357 -3.78 -3.60 -4.85
C ASN A 357 -2.62 -2.72 -5.32
N THR A 358 -1.41 -2.94 -4.80
CA THR A 358 -0.22 -2.18 -5.20
C THR A 358 0.11 -2.45 -6.67
N VAL A 359 -0.02 -3.70 -7.12
CA VAL A 359 0.19 -4.09 -8.52
C VAL A 359 -0.81 -3.40 -9.42
N ILE A 360 -2.11 -3.52 -9.13
CA ILE A 360 -3.18 -2.88 -9.91
C ILE A 360 -2.94 -1.37 -9.98
N ARG A 361 -2.71 -0.72 -8.83
CA ARG A 361 -2.48 0.72 -8.77
C ARG A 361 -1.29 1.17 -9.61
N ARG A 362 -0.15 0.52 -9.44
CA ARG A 362 1.08 0.84 -10.19
C ARG A 362 0.94 0.56 -11.67
N TYR A 363 0.21 -0.49 -12.04
CA TYR A 363 -0.09 -0.83 -13.42
C TYR A 363 -0.92 0.26 -14.12
N PHE A 364 -2.05 0.65 -13.55
CA PHE A 364 -2.89 1.72 -14.12
C PHE A 364 -2.17 3.07 -14.07
N ALA A 365 -1.46 3.38 -12.98
CA ALA A 365 -0.68 4.61 -12.89
C ALA A 365 0.42 4.65 -13.96
N GLY A 366 1.17 3.56 -14.12
CA GLY A 366 2.23 3.42 -15.12
C GLY A 366 1.74 3.56 -16.57
N LYS A 367 0.49 3.19 -16.86
CA LYS A 367 -0.11 3.31 -18.19
C LYS A 367 -0.75 4.67 -18.46
N PHE A 368 -1.40 5.27 -17.46
CA PHE A 368 -2.31 6.40 -17.66
C PHE A 368 -1.92 7.69 -16.93
N THR A 369 -1.18 7.63 -15.82
CA THR A 369 -0.82 8.84 -15.06
C THR A 369 0.67 9.10 -15.08
N ASP A 370 1.52 8.19 -14.60
CA ASP A 370 2.95 8.42 -14.51
C ASP A 370 3.76 7.15 -14.77
N SER A 371 4.52 7.15 -15.87
CA SER A 371 5.32 6.01 -16.31
C SER A 371 6.41 5.58 -15.32
N SER A 372 6.76 6.44 -14.36
CA SER A 372 7.65 6.09 -13.24
C SER A 372 7.10 4.94 -12.38
N HIS A 373 5.78 4.73 -12.38
CA HIS A 373 5.11 3.69 -11.61
C HIS A 373 5.08 2.34 -12.32
N LYS A 374 5.62 2.22 -13.54
CA LYS A 374 5.67 0.94 -14.27
C LYS A 374 6.41 -0.10 -13.43
N ILE A 375 5.74 -1.21 -13.16
CA ILE A 375 6.34 -2.36 -12.50
C ILE A 375 7.32 -2.98 -13.50
N LYS A 376 8.56 -3.18 -13.06
CA LYS A 376 9.57 -3.89 -13.82
C LYS A 376 9.86 -5.18 -13.08
N LEU A 377 9.37 -6.29 -13.63
CA LEU A 377 9.89 -7.59 -13.23
C LEU A 377 11.36 -7.68 -13.68
N PRO A 378 12.21 -8.34 -12.89
CA PRO A 378 13.59 -8.59 -13.29
C PRO A 378 13.61 -9.42 -14.58
N GLU A 379 14.57 -9.14 -15.45
CA GLU A 379 14.78 -9.96 -16.64
C GLU A 379 15.28 -11.34 -16.21
N LEU A 380 14.52 -12.38 -16.57
CA LEU A 380 15.00 -13.75 -16.46
C LEU A 380 16.07 -13.93 -17.55
N THR A 381 17.30 -14.24 -17.14
CA THR A 381 18.28 -14.77 -18.08
C THR A 381 17.85 -16.18 -18.49
N ASP A 382 18.15 -16.60 -19.71
CA ASP A 382 17.68 -17.84 -20.37
C ASP A 382 18.02 -19.18 -19.65
N ASN A 383 18.50 -19.16 -18.41
CA ASN A 383 19.09 -20.30 -17.69
C ASN A 383 18.28 -20.84 -16.50
N SER A 384 17.12 -20.27 -16.15
CA SER A 384 16.30 -20.85 -15.08
C SER A 384 15.45 -21.99 -15.63
N LEU A 385 15.57 -23.17 -15.01
CA LEU A 385 14.77 -24.35 -15.31
C LEU A 385 13.64 -24.55 -14.29
N ILE A 386 13.57 -23.68 -13.26
CA ILE A 386 12.57 -23.70 -12.20
C ILE A 386 11.63 -22.49 -12.28
N ILE A 387 12.16 -21.27 -12.47
CA ILE A 387 11.37 -20.03 -12.49
C ILE A 387 11.11 -19.58 -13.92
N ASN A 388 9.83 -19.42 -14.25
CA ASN A 388 9.39 -18.63 -15.39
C ASN A 388 8.77 -17.30 -14.93
N TYR A 389 8.42 -16.42 -15.88
CA TYR A 389 7.86 -15.10 -15.54
C TYR A 389 6.53 -15.17 -14.77
N GLN A 390 5.75 -16.25 -14.92
CA GLN A 390 4.49 -16.41 -14.17
C GLN A 390 4.77 -16.67 -12.69
N ILE A 391 5.69 -17.60 -12.39
CA ILE A 391 6.11 -17.91 -11.02
C ILE A 391 6.80 -16.70 -10.38
N LEU A 392 7.62 -15.98 -11.14
CA LEU A 392 8.21 -14.72 -10.68
C LEU A 392 7.14 -13.67 -10.36
N GLY A 393 6.11 -13.56 -11.19
CA GLY A 393 4.96 -12.68 -10.94
C GLY A 393 4.19 -13.07 -9.68
N LEU A 394 3.99 -14.37 -9.44
CA LEU A 394 3.37 -14.89 -8.22
C LEU A 394 4.21 -14.55 -6.98
N PHE A 395 5.53 -14.77 -7.02
CA PHE A 395 6.41 -14.35 -5.92
C PHE A 395 6.34 -12.85 -5.65
N TYR A 396 6.34 -12.04 -6.70
CA TYR A 396 6.20 -10.60 -6.56
C TYR A 396 4.91 -10.24 -5.82
N LEU A 397 3.77 -10.82 -6.22
CA LEU A 397 2.46 -10.59 -5.61
C LEU A 397 2.43 -10.99 -4.13
N SER A 398 3.13 -12.05 -3.76
CA SER A 398 3.12 -12.60 -2.40
C SER A 398 4.13 -11.96 -1.44
N THR A 399 5.30 -11.53 -1.93
CA THR A 399 6.46 -11.28 -1.04
C THR A 399 7.23 -9.97 -1.29
N SER A 400 6.85 -9.15 -2.27
CA SER A 400 7.55 -7.90 -2.67
C SER A 400 9.00 -8.12 -3.09
N LEU A 401 9.34 -9.33 -3.53
CA LEU A 401 10.69 -9.72 -3.87
C LEU A 401 10.98 -9.46 -5.35
N VAL A 402 12.11 -8.81 -5.62
CA VAL A 402 12.70 -8.72 -6.96
C VAL A 402 13.85 -9.71 -7.01
N LEU A 403 13.67 -10.80 -7.76
CA LEU A 403 14.71 -11.82 -7.92
C LEU A 403 15.79 -11.33 -8.89
N LEU A 404 17.04 -11.36 -8.44
CA LEU A 404 18.22 -11.08 -9.25
C LEU A 404 18.83 -12.39 -9.76
N LYS A 405 19.45 -12.30 -10.94
CA LYS A 405 20.01 -13.38 -11.77
C LYS A 405 20.43 -14.66 -11.01
N PRO A 406 20.06 -15.85 -11.51
CA PRO A 406 20.56 -17.09 -10.96
C PRO A 406 22.06 -17.19 -11.28
N LYS A 407 22.86 -17.71 -10.35
CA LYS A 407 24.21 -18.17 -10.69
C LYS A 407 24.09 -19.52 -11.41
N ASN A 408 24.80 -19.69 -12.53
CA ASN A 408 24.73 -20.88 -13.38
C ASN A 408 24.77 -22.17 -12.55
N GLY A 409 23.80 -23.07 -12.78
CA GLY A 409 23.80 -24.42 -12.22
C GLY A 409 24.92 -25.24 -12.83
N GLN A 410 25.62 -26.01 -11.99
CA GLN A 410 26.54 -27.06 -12.42
C GLN A 410 25.77 -28.38 -12.59
N ASP A 411 26.28 -29.27 -13.45
CA ASP A 411 25.68 -30.60 -13.68
C ASP A 411 25.87 -31.56 -12.48
N GLN A 412 26.79 -31.25 -11.57
CA GLN A 412 27.03 -32.00 -10.33
C GLN A 412 26.90 -31.07 -9.12
N PHE A 413 26.21 -31.54 -8.08
CA PHE A 413 26.05 -30.82 -6.83
C PHE A 413 27.34 -30.87 -5.99
N ASP A 414 27.80 -29.70 -5.55
CA ASP A 414 28.88 -29.54 -4.59
C ASP A 414 28.46 -28.48 -3.54
N LEU A 415 28.31 -28.91 -2.28
CA LEU A 415 27.91 -28.02 -1.21
C LEU A 415 28.95 -26.94 -0.90
N ASN A 416 30.24 -27.16 -1.11
CA ASN A 416 31.26 -26.14 -0.89
C ASN A 416 31.12 -25.01 -1.93
N ILE A 417 30.81 -25.34 -3.18
CA ILE A 417 30.51 -24.35 -4.22
C ILE A 417 29.24 -23.57 -3.86
N LEU A 418 28.16 -24.26 -3.48
CA LEU A 418 26.92 -23.62 -3.01
C LEU A 418 27.19 -22.71 -1.80
N SER A 419 27.97 -23.17 -0.82
CA SER A 419 28.33 -22.41 0.38
C SER A 419 29.07 -21.12 0.02
N ASN A 420 30.07 -21.18 -0.85
CA ASN A 420 30.78 -19.99 -1.32
C ASN A 420 29.83 -18.99 -2.00
N GLN A 421 28.89 -19.48 -2.82
CA GLN A 421 27.90 -18.64 -3.47
C GLN A 421 27.02 -17.93 -2.43
N LEU A 422 26.50 -18.65 -1.44
CA LEU A 422 25.66 -18.10 -0.37
C LEU A 422 26.41 -17.11 0.53
N LEU A 423 27.62 -17.45 0.96
CA LEU A 423 28.45 -16.60 1.83
C LEU A 423 28.93 -15.32 1.13
N SER A 424 29.12 -15.37 -0.20
CA SER A 424 29.47 -14.20 -1.00
C SER A 424 28.32 -13.20 -1.16
N GLN A 425 27.07 -13.62 -0.91
CA GLN A 425 25.89 -12.76 -1.05
C GLN A 425 25.69 -11.92 0.22
N ASN A 426 25.67 -10.60 0.02
CA ASN A 426 25.30 -9.63 1.07
C ASN A 426 23.81 -9.23 0.99
N SER A 427 23.04 -9.84 0.09
CA SER A 427 21.62 -9.61 -0.11
C SER A 427 20.80 -10.76 0.50
N PRO A 428 19.49 -10.56 0.74
CA PRO A 428 18.54 -11.66 0.86
C PRO A 428 18.66 -12.63 -0.32
N THR A 429 18.27 -13.88 -0.09
CA THR A 429 18.44 -14.96 -1.06
C THR A 429 17.20 -15.85 -1.13
N LEU A 430 16.84 -16.29 -2.32
CA LEU A 430 15.84 -17.33 -2.55
C LEU A 430 16.55 -18.62 -2.97
N LEU A 431 16.36 -19.68 -2.20
CA LEU A 431 16.75 -21.04 -2.55
C LEU A 431 15.56 -21.78 -3.15
N LEU A 432 15.78 -22.42 -4.28
CA LEU A 432 14.78 -23.25 -4.95
C LEU A 432 15.31 -24.65 -5.16
N PHE A 433 14.44 -25.62 -4.88
CA PHE A 433 14.71 -27.03 -5.01
C PHE A 433 13.69 -27.64 -5.97
N ARG A 434 14.17 -28.45 -6.92
CA ARG A 434 13.33 -29.34 -7.71
C ARG A 434 13.52 -30.76 -7.22
N HIS A 435 12.42 -31.37 -6.82
CA HIS A 435 12.36 -32.78 -6.46
C HIS A 435 11.65 -33.55 -7.57
N VAL A 436 12.18 -34.74 -7.90
CA VAL A 436 11.59 -35.65 -8.88
C VAL A 436 11.13 -36.92 -8.18
N GLU A 437 9.82 -37.16 -8.25
CA GLU A 437 9.22 -38.42 -7.81
C GLU A 437 8.95 -39.30 -9.03
N ARG A 438 9.47 -40.53 -9.02
CA ARG A 438 9.22 -41.51 -10.07
C ARG A 438 8.08 -42.40 -9.65
N LEU A 439 6.93 -42.22 -10.29
CA LEU A 439 5.72 -42.96 -9.96
C LEU A 439 5.50 -44.06 -10.99
N ASN A 440 5.12 -45.24 -10.47
CA ASN A 440 4.73 -46.35 -11.33
C ASN A 440 3.33 -46.10 -11.90
N LYS A 441 3.08 -46.53 -13.14
CA LYS A 441 1.81 -46.34 -13.88
C LYS A 441 0.51 -46.64 -13.12
N TYR A 442 0.58 -47.49 -12.08
CA TYR A 442 -0.57 -47.95 -11.29
C TYR A 442 -0.82 -47.15 -10.00
N GLU A 443 0.08 -46.24 -9.62
CA GLU A 443 -0.13 -45.34 -8.49
C GLU A 443 -0.97 -44.14 -8.96
N LYS A 444 -2.30 -44.25 -8.80
CA LYS A 444 -3.22 -43.16 -9.11
C LYS A 444 -2.93 -41.95 -8.22
N LEU A 445 -2.39 -40.89 -8.81
CA LEU A 445 -2.35 -39.58 -8.18
C LEU A 445 -3.71 -38.87 -8.26
N PRO A 446 -4.03 -37.99 -7.28
CA PRO A 446 -5.26 -37.21 -7.28
C PRO A 446 -5.31 -36.06 -8.30
N TYR A 447 -4.20 -35.68 -8.94
CA TYR A 447 -4.12 -34.49 -9.81
C TYR A 447 -3.47 -34.78 -11.18
N GLN A 448 -4.30 -35.04 -12.21
CA GLN A 448 -4.10 -35.03 -13.68
C GLN A 448 -2.81 -35.72 -14.23
N HIS A 449 -2.85 -36.65 -15.18
CA HIS A 449 -3.31 -36.60 -16.58
C HIS A 449 -3.70 -38.03 -17.02
N THR A 450 -4.46 -38.20 -18.12
CA THR A 450 -4.60 -39.52 -18.74
C THR A 450 -3.20 -40.05 -19.04
N PRO A 451 -2.74 -41.12 -18.38
CA PRO A 451 -1.41 -41.65 -18.62
C PRO A 451 -1.30 -41.97 -20.11
N ASP A 452 -0.24 -41.48 -20.77
CA ASP A 452 0.10 -41.97 -22.09
C ASP A 452 0.25 -43.48 -21.96
N GLU A 453 -0.58 -44.25 -22.67
CA GLU A 453 -0.67 -45.69 -22.49
C GLU A 453 0.67 -46.39 -22.76
N ASN A 454 1.64 -45.69 -23.36
CA ASN A 454 2.97 -46.16 -23.72
C ASN A 454 4.08 -45.87 -22.69
N LEU A 455 3.83 -45.19 -21.58
CA LEU A 455 4.84 -44.92 -20.54
C LEU A 455 4.67 -45.85 -19.33
N ASP A 456 5.71 -46.63 -19.01
CA ASP A 456 5.74 -47.54 -17.85
C ASP A 456 5.92 -46.80 -16.50
N ALA A 457 6.50 -45.59 -16.55
CA ALA A 457 6.68 -44.70 -15.40
C ALA A 457 6.54 -43.23 -15.83
N PHE A 458 6.05 -42.40 -14.92
CA PHE A 458 5.95 -40.96 -15.10
C PHE A 458 6.75 -40.23 -14.01
N GLU A 459 7.46 -39.17 -14.39
CA GLU A 459 8.21 -38.33 -13.46
C GLU A 459 7.35 -37.12 -13.04
N GLN A 460 7.02 -37.04 -11.75
CA GLN A 460 6.37 -35.87 -11.18
C GLN A 460 7.40 -34.92 -10.60
N HIS A 461 7.35 -33.66 -11.04
CA HIS A 461 8.22 -32.61 -10.53
C HIS A 461 7.53 -31.80 -9.43
N TYR A 462 8.21 -31.66 -8.31
CA TYR A 462 7.81 -30.83 -7.19
C TYR A 462 8.78 -29.68 -7.03
N LEU A 463 8.26 -28.49 -6.74
CA LEU A 463 9.03 -27.26 -6.60
C LEU A 463 8.75 -26.65 -5.24
N PHE A 464 9.80 -26.40 -4.47
CA PHE A 464 9.72 -25.80 -3.13
C PHE A 464 11.02 -25.05 -2.83
N GLY A 465 11.07 -24.35 -1.71
CA GLY A 465 12.23 -23.54 -1.42
C GLY A 465 12.24 -22.83 -0.07
N TYR A 466 13.25 -21.98 0.08
CA TYR A 466 13.48 -21.21 1.28
C TYR A 466 13.90 -19.78 0.92
N PHE A 467 13.19 -18.82 1.50
CA PHE A 467 13.57 -17.42 1.46
C PHE A 467 14.35 -17.08 2.72
N ASN A 468 15.58 -16.59 2.54
CA ASN A 468 16.42 -16.08 3.60
C ASN A 468 16.55 -14.56 3.46
N SER A 469 16.17 -13.85 4.51
CA SER A 469 16.22 -12.38 4.59
C SER A 469 17.60 -11.83 5.01
N SER A 470 18.46 -12.66 5.57
CA SER A 470 19.71 -12.25 6.22
C SER A 470 20.95 -12.74 5.48
N LYS A 471 22.11 -12.17 5.81
CA LYS A 471 23.40 -12.68 5.31
C LYS A 471 23.67 -14.11 5.82
N TRP A 472 24.15 -14.97 4.92
CA TRP A 472 24.58 -16.32 5.25
C TRP A 472 25.83 -16.37 6.13
N ARG A 473 25.86 -17.34 7.04
CA ARG A 473 26.94 -17.64 7.98
C ARG A 473 27.18 -19.14 8.04
N LEU A 474 28.41 -19.53 8.33
CA LEU A 474 28.78 -20.92 8.56
C LEU A 474 28.45 -21.35 9.99
N ALA A 475 28.16 -22.63 10.15
CA ALA A 475 28.03 -23.27 11.45
C ALA A 475 29.27 -22.96 12.33
N PRO A 476 29.08 -22.74 13.65
CA PRO A 476 27.87 -22.99 14.43
C PRO A 476 26.83 -21.85 14.36
N ASP A 477 27.12 -20.76 13.65
CA ASP A 477 26.19 -19.65 13.52
C ASP A 477 24.97 -20.05 12.68
N ILE A 478 23.80 -19.57 13.10
CA ILE A 478 22.54 -19.77 12.39
C ILE A 478 22.32 -18.57 11.49
N THR A 479 21.89 -18.85 10.27
CA THR A 479 21.49 -17.86 9.27
C THR A 479 19.99 -17.65 9.30
N GLY A 480 19.55 -16.40 9.06
CA GLY A 480 18.15 -16.04 8.89
C GLY A 480 17.57 -15.32 10.11
N ASP A 481 16.42 -14.68 9.88
CA ASP A 481 15.64 -14.01 10.91
C ASP A 481 14.14 -14.31 10.74
N LYS A 482 13.29 -13.64 11.54
CA LYS A 482 11.82 -13.73 11.52
C LYS A 482 11.15 -13.38 10.18
N ASN A 483 11.91 -12.88 9.21
CA ASN A 483 11.47 -12.54 7.87
C ASN A 483 11.79 -13.66 6.86
N SER A 484 12.47 -14.72 7.30
CA SER A 484 12.71 -15.91 6.50
C SER A 484 11.42 -16.74 6.41
N SER A 485 11.30 -17.56 5.37
CA SER A 485 10.13 -18.44 5.22
C SER A 485 10.45 -19.64 4.34
N ILE A 486 9.84 -20.78 4.64
CA ILE A 486 9.77 -21.91 3.71
C ILE A 486 8.57 -21.68 2.78
N PHE A 487 8.64 -22.16 1.54
CA PHE A 487 7.49 -22.14 0.64
C PHE A 487 7.45 -23.39 -0.24
N SER A 488 6.24 -23.75 -0.66
CA SER A 488 5.94 -24.71 -1.72
C SER A 488 5.42 -23.96 -2.93
N ILE A 489 5.78 -24.42 -4.14
CA ILE A 489 5.29 -23.88 -5.42
C ILE A 489 4.41 -24.92 -6.09
N VAL A 490 4.89 -26.16 -6.26
CA VAL A 490 4.19 -27.26 -6.92
C VAL A 490 4.04 -28.41 -5.91
N PRO A 491 2.83 -28.94 -5.69
CA PRO A 491 1.62 -28.82 -6.51
C PRO A 491 0.69 -27.63 -6.19
N LYS A 492 0.96 -26.92 -5.09
CA LYS A 492 0.20 -25.73 -4.69
C LYS A 492 1.16 -24.69 -4.12
N TYR A 493 0.87 -23.42 -4.37
CA TYR A 493 1.66 -22.34 -3.80
C TYR A 493 1.25 -22.11 -2.35
N GLN A 494 2.19 -22.27 -1.41
CA GLN A 494 1.94 -22.08 0.02
C GLN A 494 3.20 -21.55 0.72
N GLN A 495 3.05 -20.59 1.63
CA GLN A 495 4.16 -20.03 2.40
C GLN A 495 4.05 -20.37 3.89
N PHE A 496 5.16 -20.85 4.48
CA PHE A 496 5.29 -21.19 5.89
C PHE A 496 6.16 -20.12 6.57
N ILE A 497 5.51 -19.12 7.16
CA ILE A 497 6.18 -18.02 7.85
C ILE A 497 6.57 -18.43 9.28
N THR A 498 7.48 -17.67 9.90
CA THR A 498 7.98 -17.98 11.24
C THR A 498 6.89 -17.77 12.30
N GLY A 499 6.65 -18.78 13.16
CA GLY A 499 5.63 -18.72 14.21
C GLY A 499 6.09 -18.00 15.49
N LYS A 500 5.14 -17.59 16.35
CA LYS A 500 5.39 -17.02 17.70
C LYS A 500 5.79 -18.10 18.74
N GLY A 501 6.62 -19.08 18.36
CA GLY A 501 7.08 -20.12 19.26
C GLY A 501 8.10 -19.58 20.27
N LYS A 502 8.00 -19.97 21.55
CA LYS A 502 8.98 -19.69 22.63
C LYS A 502 10.30 -20.48 22.48
N GLY A 503 10.67 -20.90 21.27
CA GLY A 503 11.87 -21.67 20.99
C GLY A 503 13.02 -20.78 20.55
N GLN A 504 14.27 -21.23 20.74
CA GLN A 504 15.42 -20.65 20.04
C GLN A 504 15.21 -20.86 18.54
N SER A 505 14.73 -19.83 17.83
CA SER A 505 14.43 -19.89 16.41
C SER A 505 15.68 -20.21 15.62
N LYS A 506 15.68 -21.34 14.90
CA LYS A 506 16.79 -21.77 14.05
C LYS A 506 16.33 -21.81 12.61
N TYR A 507 16.55 -20.72 11.89
CA TYR A 507 16.01 -20.54 10.54
C TYR A 507 16.77 -21.37 9.50
N ALA A 508 18.09 -21.24 9.44
CA ALA A 508 18.94 -22.07 8.58
C ALA A 508 20.33 -22.31 9.17
N LEU A 509 20.91 -23.47 8.88
CA LEU A 509 22.23 -23.91 9.27
C LEU A 509 22.99 -24.33 8.01
N LEU A 510 24.14 -23.69 7.75
CA LEU A 510 25.04 -24.07 6.66
C LEU A 510 26.31 -24.68 7.27
N ASN A 511 26.47 -25.99 7.14
CA ASN A 511 27.64 -26.70 7.64
C ASN A 511 28.48 -27.20 6.45
N SER A 512 29.63 -26.57 6.23
CA SER A 512 30.55 -26.92 5.14
C SER A 512 32.00 -27.12 5.62
N ASP A 513 32.86 -27.69 4.76
CA ASP A 513 34.26 -28.01 5.05
C ASP A 513 35.11 -26.74 5.17
N GLN A 514 34.55 -25.61 4.73
CA GLN A 514 35.15 -24.29 4.86
C GLN A 514 34.93 -23.66 6.24
N GLY A 515 34.21 -24.35 7.12
CA GLY A 515 33.94 -23.92 8.49
C GLY A 515 35.20 -23.83 9.35
N ARG A 516 35.13 -22.98 10.39
CA ARG A 516 36.13 -23.01 11.47
C ARG A 516 36.03 -24.37 12.18
N PRO A 517 37.15 -24.91 12.72
CA PRO A 517 37.09 -26.11 13.53
C PRO A 517 36.08 -25.93 14.67
N LEU A 518 35.07 -26.81 14.68
CA LEU A 518 33.98 -26.75 15.65
C LEU A 518 34.49 -27.11 17.05
N PRO A 519 33.95 -26.47 18.11
CA PRO A 519 34.19 -26.92 19.49
C PRO A 519 33.86 -28.40 19.64
N GLN A 520 34.64 -29.16 20.44
CA GLN A 520 34.42 -30.61 20.64
C GLN A 520 32.98 -30.96 21.06
N SER A 521 32.34 -30.10 21.85
CA SER A 521 30.95 -30.27 22.28
C SER A 521 29.93 -30.19 21.13
N LEU A 522 30.28 -29.52 20.04
CA LEU A 522 29.46 -29.35 18.85
C LEU A 522 29.82 -30.32 17.73
N GLN A 523 31.04 -30.84 17.68
CA GLN A 523 31.47 -31.82 16.66
C GLN A 523 30.55 -33.04 16.58
N LYS A 524 30.06 -33.54 17.73
CA LYS A 524 29.10 -34.65 17.76
C LYS A 524 27.74 -34.27 17.17
N LYS A 525 27.28 -33.03 17.43
CA LYS A 525 25.95 -32.52 17.04
C LYS A 525 25.89 -31.97 15.62
N LEU A 526 27.02 -31.53 15.08
CA LEU A 526 27.22 -30.97 13.73
C LEU A 526 28.05 -31.92 12.87
N SER A 527 27.94 -33.23 13.11
CA SER A 527 28.70 -34.26 12.40
C SER A 527 28.29 -34.40 10.93
N LYS A 528 27.11 -33.91 10.56
CA LYS A 528 26.58 -33.98 9.19
C LYS A 528 26.91 -32.71 8.41
N PHE A 529 27.58 -32.88 7.28
CA PHE A 529 27.86 -31.86 6.27
C PHE A 529 26.60 -31.63 5.43
N GLY A 530 26.10 -30.39 5.35
CA GLY A 530 24.78 -30.14 4.77
C GLY A 530 24.22 -28.73 5.00
N LEU A 531 23.05 -28.51 4.42
CA LEU A 531 22.22 -27.33 4.63
C LEU A 531 20.91 -27.75 5.30
N GLY A 532 20.68 -27.26 6.52
CA GLY A 532 19.45 -27.47 7.27
C GLY A 532 18.60 -26.20 7.33
N ILE A 533 17.29 -26.31 7.14
CA ILE A 533 16.33 -25.20 7.20
C ILE A 533 15.17 -25.57 8.11
N GLY A 534 14.87 -24.69 9.07
CA GLY A 534 13.82 -24.82 10.10
C GLY A 534 14.10 -25.94 11.07
N GLY A 535 14.13 -25.72 12.38
CA GLY A 535 14.53 -26.80 13.27
C GLY A 535 14.47 -26.52 14.76
N SER A 536 14.88 -27.53 15.54
CA SER A 536 14.91 -27.52 17.00
C SER A 536 16.32 -27.82 17.57
N GLY A 537 17.38 -27.48 16.84
CA GLY A 537 18.74 -27.83 17.27
C GLY A 537 19.74 -27.81 16.11
N TYR A 538 20.79 -28.61 16.20
CA TYR A 538 21.70 -28.82 15.08
C TYR A 538 21.38 -30.10 14.29
N GLU A 539 20.48 -30.94 14.83
CA GLU A 539 20.24 -32.31 14.36
C GLU A 539 18.89 -32.49 13.67
N GLN A 540 17.90 -31.67 14.02
CA GLN A 540 16.53 -31.76 13.49
C GLN A 540 16.24 -30.55 12.63
N HIS A 541 16.08 -30.80 11.33
CA HIS A 541 15.73 -29.80 10.33
C HIS A 541 14.43 -30.20 9.61
N ARG A 542 13.66 -29.21 9.16
CA ARG A 542 12.43 -29.41 8.39
C ARG A 542 12.74 -29.69 6.94
N ILE A 543 13.75 -29.04 6.39
CA ILE A 543 14.38 -29.41 5.13
C ILE A 543 15.84 -29.66 5.44
N TRP A 544 16.34 -30.83 5.04
CA TRP A 544 17.76 -31.15 5.09
C TRP A 544 18.26 -31.48 3.70
N ILE A 545 19.29 -30.78 3.26
CA ILE A 545 20.01 -31.04 2.02
C ILE A 545 21.35 -31.65 2.39
N ASP A 546 21.53 -32.94 2.07
CA ASP A 546 22.78 -33.63 2.34
C ASP A 546 23.90 -33.08 1.45
N GLY A 547 24.98 -32.64 2.09
CA GLY A 547 26.10 -32.01 1.40
C GLY A 547 26.96 -32.99 0.61
N GLN A 548 26.97 -34.28 0.96
CA GLN A 548 27.88 -35.25 0.35
C GLN A 548 27.42 -35.69 -1.02
N ASN A 549 26.14 -36.07 -1.16
CA ASN A 549 25.63 -36.61 -2.43
C ASN A 549 24.11 -36.46 -2.59
N LEU A 550 23.46 -35.63 -1.79
CA LEU A 550 22.01 -35.42 -1.74
C LEU A 550 21.18 -36.65 -1.33
N LYS A 551 21.73 -37.86 -1.19
CA LYS A 551 20.95 -39.10 -1.00
C LYS A 551 20.22 -39.15 0.34
N ASP A 552 20.81 -38.54 1.37
CA ASP A 552 20.23 -38.46 2.71
C ASP A 552 19.44 -37.15 2.92
N SER A 553 19.09 -36.44 1.84
CA SER A 553 18.22 -35.27 1.91
C SER A 553 16.80 -35.67 2.25
N TYR A 554 16.15 -34.90 3.11
CA TYR A 554 14.82 -35.24 3.62
C TYR A 554 14.00 -33.99 3.95
N ILE A 555 12.69 -34.21 4.13
CA ILE A 555 11.74 -33.20 4.55
C ILE A 555 10.89 -33.72 5.72
N ALA A 556 10.43 -32.79 6.57
CA ALA A 556 9.52 -33.05 7.67
C ALA A 556 8.37 -32.03 7.68
N ASP A 557 7.29 -32.35 8.39
CA ASP A 557 6.06 -31.55 8.38
C ASP A 557 6.02 -30.46 9.46
N ASP A 558 6.87 -30.56 10.48
CA ASP A 558 6.85 -29.70 11.65
C ASP A 558 8.26 -29.34 12.11
N ASP A 559 8.38 -28.14 12.65
CA ASP A 559 9.55 -27.62 13.32
C ASP A 559 9.16 -26.50 14.31
N LYS A 560 10.10 -26.06 15.15
CA LYS A 560 9.81 -25.02 16.16
C LYS A 560 9.98 -23.58 15.67
N THR A 561 10.27 -23.38 14.38
CA THR A 561 10.61 -22.11 13.74
C THR A 561 9.52 -21.65 12.77
N PHE A 562 9.04 -22.49 11.86
CA PHE A 562 8.04 -22.12 10.84
C PHE A 562 6.64 -22.70 11.13
N ALA A 563 5.61 -22.10 10.52
CA ALA A 563 4.23 -22.59 10.60
C ALA A 563 4.14 -24.06 10.13
N THR A 564 3.33 -24.87 10.80
CA THR A 564 3.22 -26.31 10.55
C THR A 564 2.53 -26.63 9.21
N GLY A 565 2.78 -27.82 8.66
CA GLY A 565 2.10 -28.33 7.47
C GLY A 565 3.02 -28.95 6.42
N HIS A 566 2.44 -29.72 5.51
CA HIS A 566 3.17 -30.42 4.47
C HIS A 566 3.73 -29.47 3.40
N ILE A 567 5.05 -29.47 3.19
CA ILE A 567 5.70 -28.69 2.13
C ILE A 567 5.50 -29.37 0.77
N LEU A 568 5.60 -30.70 0.73
CA LEU A 568 5.36 -31.55 -0.44
C LEU A 568 4.18 -32.49 -0.17
N ALA A 569 3.91 -33.45 -1.06
CA ALA A 569 2.89 -34.46 -0.79
C ALA A 569 3.25 -35.26 0.48
N PRO A 570 2.28 -35.64 1.34
CA PRO A 570 2.57 -36.22 2.66
C PRO A 570 3.40 -37.52 2.67
N HIS A 571 3.41 -38.26 1.56
CA HIS A 571 4.21 -39.48 1.43
C HIS A 571 5.71 -39.20 1.15
N ILE A 572 6.03 -37.99 0.70
CA ILE A 572 7.39 -37.58 0.34
C ILE A 572 8.11 -37.14 1.61
N THR A 573 8.97 -38.01 2.13
CA THR A 573 9.84 -37.73 3.28
C THR A 573 11.31 -37.69 2.92
N LYS A 574 11.72 -38.43 1.86
CA LYS A 574 13.06 -38.38 1.28
C LYS A 574 13.05 -37.54 0.01
N LEU A 575 14.10 -36.74 -0.17
CA LEU A 575 14.19 -35.83 -1.30
C LEU A 575 15.14 -36.38 -2.36
N ASN A 576 14.60 -36.65 -3.53
CA ASN A 576 15.38 -36.86 -4.75
C ASN A 576 15.52 -35.52 -5.50
N ILE A 577 16.56 -34.75 -5.18
CA ILE A 577 16.79 -33.41 -5.73
C ILE A 577 17.66 -33.52 -6.96
N ASP A 578 17.15 -33.04 -8.09
CA ASP A 578 17.89 -33.00 -9.35
C ASP A 578 18.35 -31.58 -9.72
N ARG A 579 17.81 -30.55 -9.05
CA ARG A 579 18.14 -29.15 -9.31
C ARG A 579 18.06 -28.28 -8.07
N ILE A 580 19.04 -27.39 -7.91
CA ILE A 580 19.04 -26.32 -6.92
C ILE A 580 19.34 -25.00 -7.64
N GLU A 581 18.54 -23.98 -7.40
CA GLU A 581 18.81 -22.61 -7.89
C GLU A 581 18.92 -21.65 -6.71
N VAL A 582 19.89 -20.74 -6.79
CA VAL A 582 20.12 -19.65 -5.83
C VAL A 582 19.92 -18.32 -6.51
N TRP A 583 18.99 -17.52 -5.99
CA TRP A 583 18.71 -16.18 -6.48
C TRP A 583 19.05 -15.16 -5.41
N SER A 584 19.75 -14.10 -5.78
CA SER A 584 19.82 -12.90 -4.94
C SER A 584 18.48 -12.18 -5.00
N VAL A 585 18.08 -11.48 -3.94
CA VAL A 585 16.80 -10.79 -3.89
C VAL A 585 16.99 -9.35 -3.43
N GLU A 586 16.36 -8.42 -4.15
CA GLU A 586 16.25 -7.02 -3.75
C GLU A 586 14.84 -6.72 -3.26
N PHE A 587 14.75 -5.99 -2.15
CA PHE A 587 13.48 -5.47 -1.68
C PHE A 587 13.15 -4.18 -2.40
N ILE A 588 11.91 -4.06 -2.88
CA ILE A 588 11.36 -2.77 -3.26
C ILE A 588 11.20 -1.97 -1.97
N SER A 589 11.88 -0.83 -1.90
CA SER A 589 12.18 -0.03 -0.70
C SER A 589 10.99 0.58 0.07
N THR A 590 9.77 0.05 -0.04
CA THR A 590 8.64 0.45 0.80
C THR A 590 8.59 -0.40 2.08
N GLN A 591 9.43 -0.10 3.06
CA GLN A 591 9.42 -0.73 4.40
C GLN A 591 8.03 -0.78 5.07
N GLN A 592 7.12 0.13 4.69
CA GLN A 592 5.73 0.19 5.19
C GLN A 592 4.82 -0.95 4.67
N ASP A 593 5.08 -1.50 3.48
CA ASP A 593 4.21 -2.55 2.91
C ASP A 593 4.48 -3.92 3.57
N LEU A 594 5.73 -4.18 3.97
CA LEU A 594 6.15 -5.43 4.62
C LEU A 594 5.63 -5.56 6.06
N SER A 595 5.53 -4.46 6.81
CA SER A 595 5.00 -4.49 8.18
C SER A 595 3.49 -4.74 8.21
N HIS A 596 2.75 -4.10 7.30
CA HIS A 596 1.30 -4.29 7.16
C HIS A 596 0.95 -5.73 6.73
N PHE A 597 1.69 -6.29 5.77
CA PHE A 597 1.53 -7.70 5.36
C PHE A 597 1.62 -8.65 6.56
N ARG A 598 2.66 -8.48 7.40
CA ARG A 598 2.91 -9.34 8.56
C ARG A 598 1.85 -9.20 9.64
N GLN A 599 1.37 -7.98 9.87
CA GLN A 599 0.30 -7.77 10.84
C GLN A 599 -1.00 -8.42 10.38
N THR A 600 -1.29 -8.40 9.08
CA THR A 600 -2.48 -9.03 8.50
C THR A 600 -2.42 -10.56 8.62
N GLN A 601 -1.30 -11.19 8.22
CA GLN A 601 -1.15 -12.64 8.36
C GLN A 601 -1.10 -13.10 9.83
N MET A 602 -0.44 -12.34 10.71
CA MET A 602 -0.40 -12.67 12.15
C MET A 602 -1.75 -12.53 12.82
N ASN A 603 -2.58 -11.56 12.43
CA ASN A 603 -3.92 -11.42 12.98
C ASN A 603 -4.80 -12.61 12.59
N HIS A 604 -4.64 -13.13 11.38
CA HIS A 604 -5.42 -14.28 10.92
C HIS A 604 -4.95 -15.61 11.55
N ILE A 605 -3.65 -15.84 11.69
CA ILE A 605 -3.15 -16.99 12.46
C ILE A 605 -3.70 -16.95 13.89
N ASN A 606 -3.78 -15.77 14.52
CA ASN A 606 -4.40 -15.66 15.83
C ASN A 606 -5.91 -15.99 15.78
N GLN A 607 -6.63 -15.60 14.73
CA GLN A 607 -8.05 -15.96 14.55
C GLN A 607 -8.25 -17.47 14.38
N LEU A 608 -7.46 -18.14 13.52
CA LEU A 608 -7.54 -19.60 13.33
C LEU A 608 -7.19 -20.35 14.62
N LEU A 609 -6.19 -19.88 15.38
CA LEU A 609 -5.85 -20.44 16.68
C LEU A 609 -6.94 -20.17 17.73
N GLU A 610 -7.66 -19.06 17.65
CA GLU A 610 -8.80 -18.76 18.52
C GLU A 610 -10.03 -19.60 18.17
N ASP A 611 -10.23 -19.92 16.89
CA ASP A 611 -11.33 -20.75 16.39
C ASP A 611 -11.10 -22.26 16.65
N GLU A 612 -9.85 -22.71 16.74
CA GLU A 612 -9.49 -24.09 17.08
C GLU A 612 -9.48 -24.39 18.59
N ILE A 613 -9.57 -23.38 19.46
CA ILE A 613 -9.76 -23.60 20.89
C ILE A 613 -11.25 -23.88 21.12
N PRO A 614 -11.66 -25.10 21.53
CA PRO A 614 -13.03 -25.34 21.89
C PRO A 614 -13.40 -24.37 23.02
N LYS A 615 -14.47 -23.60 22.82
CA LYS A 615 -15.10 -22.74 23.84
C LYS A 615 -15.61 -23.64 24.98
N GLN A 616 -14.71 -24.18 25.78
CA GLN A 616 -15.04 -24.69 27.08
C GLN A 616 -15.46 -23.49 27.91
N ASN A 617 -16.59 -23.60 28.60
CA ASN A 617 -17.06 -22.63 29.58
C ASN A 617 -16.02 -22.50 30.70
N VAL A 618 -14.98 -21.70 30.47
CA VAL A 618 -14.03 -21.32 31.51
C VAL A 618 -14.67 -20.16 32.26
N ASP A 619 -14.88 -20.38 33.55
CA ASP A 619 -15.34 -19.37 34.50
C ASP A 619 -14.56 -18.05 34.30
N PRO A 620 -15.23 -16.91 34.05
CA PRO A 620 -14.60 -15.60 33.88
C PRO A 620 -13.61 -15.25 35.00
N GLY A 621 -13.85 -15.73 36.24
CA GLY A 621 -12.94 -15.54 37.36
C GLY A 621 -11.58 -16.24 37.19
N SER A 622 -11.59 -17.44 36.61
CA SER A 622 -10.38 -18.20 36.27
C SER A 622 -9.57 -17.53 35.15
N LEU A 623 -10.25 -17.01 34.13
CA LEU A 623 -9.62 -16.31 33.00
C LEU A 623 -8.96 -14.99 33.46
N ILE A 624 -9.65 -14.21 34.29
CA ILE A 624 -9.13 -12.94 34.84
C ILE A 624 -7.90 -13.21 35.72
N ASN A 625 -7.93 -14.25 36.57
CA ASN A 625 -6.79 -14.61 37.41
C ASN A 625 -5.61 -15.15 36.59
N SER A 626 -5.87 -15.89 35.50
CA SER A 626 -4.84 -16.32 34.55
C SER A 626 -4.18 -15.14 33.83
N ILE A 627 -4.97 -14.15 33.40
CA ILE A 627 -4.47 -12.92 32.77
C ILE A 627 -3.64 -12.09 33.78
N LYS A 628 -4.11 -11.92 35.02
CA LYS A 628 -3.36 -11.23 36.08
C LYS A 628 -2.03 -11.92 36.40
N ASN A 629 -2.03 -13.25 36.50
CA ASN A 629 -0.80 -14.03 36.74
C ASN A 629 0.16 -14.02 35.54
N ARG A 630 -0.36 -13.94 34.31
CA ARG A 630 0.45 -13.79 33.10
C ARG A 630 1.11 -12.41 33.04
N ASN A 631 0.36 -11.36 33.39
CA ASN A 631 0.88 -9.99 33.40
C ASN A 631 1.92 -9.77 34.50
N SER A 632 1.74 -10.36 35.69
CA SER A 632 2.76 -10.28 36.76
C SER A 632 4.07 -10.97 36.37
N ARG A 633 4.01 -12.11 35.69
CA ARG A 633 5.20 -12.82 35.17
C ARG A 633 5.91 -12.04 34.07
N ILE A 634 5.17 -11.37 33.18
CA ILE A 634 5.75 -10.52 32.12
C ILE A 634 6.45 -9.31 32.74
N GLN A 635 5.82 -8.65 33.73
CA GLN A 635 6.43 -7.52 34.43
C GLN A 635 7.69 -7.93 35.19
N SER A 636 7.69 -9.09 35.84
CA SER A 636 8.89 -9.64 36.48
C SER A 636 10.01 -9.92 35.48
N ALA A 637 9.71 -10.47 34.29
CA ALA A 637 10.69 -10.76 33.27
C ALA A 637 11.29 -9.50 32.63
N ILE A 638 10.47 -8.47 32.40
CA ILE A 638 10.92 -7.16 31.91
C ILE A 638 11.86 -6.51 32.93
N HIS A 639 11.52 -6.57 34.22
CA HIS A 639 12.36 -6.04 35.29
C HIS A 639 13.70 -6.79 35.40
N THR A 640 13.69 -8.13 35.30
CA THR A 640 14.94 -8.92 35.28
C THR A 640 15.83 -8.57 34.09
N GLN A 641 15.26 -8.39 32.90
CA GLN A 641 16.00 -8.01 31.70
C GLN A 641 16.60 -6.60 31.82
N GLN A 642 15.85 -5.62 32.35
CA GLN A 642 16.36 -4.27 32.59
C GLN A 642 17.53 -4.25 33.60
N VAL A 643 17.46 -5.06 34.66
CA VAL A 643 18.54 -5.20 35.63
C VAL A 643 19.78 -5.87 35.05
N GLU A 644 19.63 -6.78 34.08
CA GLU A 644 20.75 -7.39 33.36
C GLU A 644 21.37 -6.42 32.33
N GLU A 645 20.56 -5.59 31.67
CA GLU A 645 21.02 -4.55 30.76
C GLU A 645 21.74 -3.40 31.49
N GLU A 646 21.34 -3.04 32.72
CA GLU A 646 22.05 -2.04 33.55
C GLU A 646 23.38 -2.56 34.14
N LYS A 647 23.60 -3.89 34.16
CA LYS A 647 24.85 -4.50 34.62
C LYS A 647 25.90 -4.63 33.52
N PHE A 648 25.50 -4.51 32.25
CA PHE A 648 26.36 -4.57 31.07
C PHE A 648 26.79 -3.16 30.66
#